data_AF-A0A4D6L5C5-F1
#
_entry.id   AF-A0A4D6L5C5-F1
#
_cell.length_a   1.000
_cell.length_b   1.000
_cell.length_c   1.000
_cell.angle_alpha   90.00
_cell.angle_beta   90.00
_cell.angle_gamma   90.00
#
_symmetry.space_group_name_H-M   'P 1'
#
loop_
_entity.id
_entity.type
_entity.pdbx_description
1 polymer ?
#
loop_
_entity_poly.entity_id
_entity_poly.type
_entity_poly.pdbx_seq_one_letter_code
_entity_poly.pdbx_strand_id
1 'polypeptide(L)'
;MVFPKPSSESDLFLHSNFASCYGGDSLPRFSMPENSMPKEAAYQNIHDELQLDAIPKLNLASFVTTSMEEECNKLIMESINKNYVDMDEYPATTDLHNRCVNMIARLFHAEIGEDENAIGAGTVGSSEAIMLAGLAFKKKWQNKRKAEGKPYDKPNLVTGSNVQVCWEKFARYFEVELREVEVREGYYVMDPAKAVELVDENTICVAAILGSTYNGEFEDVKLLNDLLLQKNKQTGWDTPIHVDAASGGFIAPFLYPELEWDFRLALVKSINPKNDSPLLSSHLYTINLLSINTTACLFNSPHPTSKPNITFSLCCLSHHQTHFTMVFPKPSSESDLFLHSNFASCYGGDSLPRFSMPENSMPKEAAYQNIHDELQLDAIPKLNLASFVTTSMEEECNKLIMESINKNYVDMDEYPATTDLHNRCVNMIARLFHAEIGEDENAIGAGTVGSSEAIMLAGLAFKKKWQNKRKAEGKPYDKPNLVTGSNVQVCWEKFARYFEVELREVEVREGYYVMDPAKAVELVDENTICVAAILGSTYNGEFEDVKLLNDLLLQKNKQTGWDTPIHVDAASGGFIAPFLYPELEWDFRLALVKSINVSGHKYGLVYAGIGWVIWRTKDDLPEDLVFHINYLGADQPTFTLNFSKGSSQIIAQYYQLIRLGQEHMMNMDIY
;
A
#
# COMPACT_ATOMS: atom_id res chain seq x y z
N MET A 1 -12.65 -28.41 -32.13
CA MET A 1 -13.77 -29.31 -31.80
C MET A 1 -14.99 -28.43 -31.59
N VAL A 2 -16.15 -28.78 -32.13
CA VAL A 2 -17.40 -28.05 -31.86
C VAL A 2 -18.05 -28.73 -30.65
N PHE A 3 -18.08 -28.06 -29.50
CA PHE A 3 -18.71 -28.60 -28.29
C PHE A 3 -20.19 -28.19 -28.22
N PRO A 4 -21.11 -29.08 -27.81
CA PRO A 4 -22.55 -28.78 -27.78
C PRO A 4 -22.90 -27.84 -26.63
N LYS A 5 -23.93 -27.00 -26.81
CA LYS A 5 -24.57 -26.28 -25.68
C LYS A 5 -25.35 -27.28 -24.81
N PRO A 6 -25.26 -27.21 -23.47
CA PRO A 6 -26.02 -28.10 -22.58
C PRO A 6 -27.51 -27.77 -22.62
N SER A 7 -28.34 -28.82 -22.55
CA SER A 7 -29.80 -28.75 -22.63
C SER A 7 -30.50 -28.66 -21.25
N SER A 8 -29.75 -28.69 -20.14
CA SER A 8 -30.29 -28.61 -18.77
C SER A 8 -29.23 -28.17 -17.74
N GLU A 9 -29.65 -27.61 -16.60
CA GLU A 9 -28.77 -27.24 -15.47
C GLU A 9 -28.02 -28.43 -14.86
N SER A 10 -28.55 -29.65 -14.98
CA SER A 10 -27.89 -30.86 -14.47
C SER A 10 -26.67 -31.30 -15.29
N ASP A 11 -26.52 -30.84 -16.53
CA ASP A 11 -25.39 -31.23 -17.40
C ASP A 11 -24.11 -30.38 -17.17
N LEU A 12 -24.22 -29.25 -16.47
CA LEU A 12 -23.08 -28.37 -16.16
C LEU A 12 -22.06 -29.00 -15.20
N PHE A 13 -22.48 -29.96 -14.37
CA PHE A 13 -21.64 -30.58 -13.34
C PHE A 13 -20.86 -31.83 -13.81
N LEU A 14 -21.12 -32.33 -15.04
CA LEU A 14 -20.63 -33.64 -15.50
C LEU A 14 -19.44 -33.58 -16.48
N HIS A 15 -19.00 -32.39 -16.89
CA HIS A 15 -17.89 -32.22 -17.83
C HIS A 15 -16.62 -31.75 -17.12
N SER A 16 -15.49 -32.41 -17.38
CA SER A 16 -14.16 -31.91 -17.01
C SER A 16 -13.97 -30.49 -17.56
N ASN A 17 -13.27 -29.58 -16.86
CA ASN A 17 -13.04 -28.19 -17.29
C ASN A 17 -12.59 -28.07 -18.77
N PHE A 18 -11.72 -28.99 -19.23
CA PHE A 18 -11.25 -29.08 -20.63
C PHE A 18 -12.33 -29.40 -21.69
N ALA A 19 -13.48 -29.92 -21.29
CA ALA A 19 -14.60 -30.30 -22.15
C ALA A 19 -15.81 -29.35 -22.00
N SER A 20 -15.69 -28.31 -21.16
CA SER A 20 -16.72 -27.29 -20.98
C SER A 20 -16.58 -26.18 -22.03
N CYS A 21 -17.65 -25.42 -22.29
CA CYS A 21 -17.58 -24.22 -23.13
C CYS A 21 -16.64 -23.13 -22.59
N TYR A 22 -16.19 -23.25 -21.33
CA TYR A 22 -15.29 -22.31 -20.68
C TYR A 22 -13.80 -22.63 -20.87
N GLY A 23 -13.46 -23.79 -21.44
CA GLY A 23 -12.07 -24.26 -21.62
C GLY A 23 -11.40 -23.88 -22.95
N GLY A 24 -11.99 -22.96 -23.73
CA GLY A 24 -11.48 -22.59 -25.06
C GLY A 24 -11.67 -21.14 -25.50
N ASP A 25 -12.45 -20.33 -24.78
CA ASP A 25 -12.64 -18.91 -25.08
C ASP A 25 -11.66 -18.06 -24.25
N SER A 26 -11.11 -17.00 -24.85
CA SER A 26 -10.25 -16.04 -24.14
C SER A 26 -11.03 -15.36 -23.01
N LEU A 27 -10.41 -15.23 -21.84
CA LEU A 27 -11.02 -14.56 -20.70
C LEU A 27 -11.49 -13.11 -21.05
N PRO A 28 -12.62 -12.63 -20.50
CA PRO A 28 -13.18 -11.32 -20.84
C PRO A 28 -12.20 -10.16 -20.63
N ARG A 29 -11.92 -9.39 -21.69
CA ARG A 29 -10.90 -8.33 -21.64
C ARG A 29 -11.44 -6.92 -21.39
N PHE A 30 -12.59 -6.61 -21.96
CA PHE A 30 -13.07 -5.22 -22.05
C PHE A 30 -14.34 -4.98 -21.25
N SER A 31 -15.28 -5.92 -21.29
CA SER A 31 -16.59 -5.81 -20.66
C SER A 31 -16.84 -6.95 -19.67
N MET A 32 -17.53 -6.63 -18.58
CA MET A 32 -17.98 -7.62 -17.61
C MET A 32 -18.95 -8.60 -18.29
N PRO A 33 -18.78 -9.92 -18.13
CA PRO A 33 -19.67 -10.89 -18.74
C PRO A 33 -21.10 -10.74 -18.21
N GLU A 34 -22.10 -11.00 -19.06
CA GLU A 34 -23.50 -10.96 -18.64
C GLU A 34 -23.84 -12.08 -17.66
N ASN A 35 -23.39 -13.30 -17.96
CA ASN A 35 -23.71 -14.50 -17.19
C ASN A 35 -22.60 -14.87 -16.20
N SER A 36 -22.97 -15.56 -15.13
CA SER A 36 -22.01 -16.13 -14.17
C SER A 36 -21.20 -17.29 -14.76
N MET A 37 -19.99 -17.48 -14.23
CA MET A 37 -19.09 -18.60 -14.55
C MET A 37 -18.95 -19.51 -13.32
N PRO A 38 -18.87 -20.85 -13.47
CA PRO A 38 -18.55 -21.73 -12.36
C PRO A 38 -17.23 -21.36 -11.68
N LYS A 39 -17.20 -21.36 -10.35
CA LYS A 39 -16.04 -20.94 -9.54
C LYS A 39 -14.76 -21.72 -9.87
N GLU A 40 -14.87 -23.03 -10.12
CA GLU A 40 -13.74 -23.89 -10.50
C GLU A 40 -13.19 -23.53 -11.89
N ALA A 41 -14.06 -23.11 -12.82
CA ALA A 41 -13.64 -22.68 -14.16
C ALA A 41 -12.98 -21.31 -14.12
N ALA A 42 -13.54 -20.36 -13.36
CA ALA A 42 -12.95 -19.04 -13.16
C ALA A 42 -11.56 -19.13 -12.52
N TYR A 43 -11.43 -19.95 -11.46
CA TYR A 43 -10.13 -20.27 -10.85
C TYR A 43 -9.14 -20.81 -11.86
N GLN A 44 -9.50 -21.89 -12.57
CA GLN A 44 -8.57 -22.57 -13.46
C GLN A 44 -8.10 -21.65 -14.59
N ASN A 45 -9.02 -20.90 -15.20
CA ASN A 45 -8.68 -20.01 -16.31
C ASN A 45 -7.73 -18.88 -15.87
N ILE A 46 -7.96 -18.28 -14.69
CA ILE A 46 -7.06 -17.27 -14.14
C ILE A 46 -5.71 -17.89 -13.75
N HIS A 47 -5.73 -19.04 -13.07
CA HIS A 47 -4.52 -19.75 -12.66
C HIS A 47 -3.63 -20.08 -13.86
N ASP A 48 -4.23 -20.59 -14.95
CA ASP A 48 -3.52 -20.93 -16.18
C ASP A 48 -2.92 -19.69 -16.85
N GLU A 49 -3.63 -18.56 -16.89
CA GLU A 49 -3.10 -17.30 -17.43
C GLU A 49 -1.96 -16.73 -16.58
N LEU A 50 -2.03 -16.86 -15.25
CA LEU A 50 -0.96 -16.44 -14.34
C LEU A 50 0.32 -17.30 -14.44
N GLN A 51 0.29 -18.45 -15.14
CA GLN A 51 1.51 -19.21 -15.47
C GLN A 51 2.38 -18.51 -16.52
N LEU A 52 1.87 -17.48 -17.20
CA LEU A 52 2.64 -16.64 -18.13
C LEU A 52 3.57 -15.66 -17.39
N ASP A 53 3.30 -15.39 -16.12
CA ASP A 53 4.15 -14.55 -15.29
C ASP A 53 5.44 -15.28 -14.88
N ALA A 54 6.48 -14.51 -14.58
CA ALA A 54 7.71 -15.03 -13.99
C ALA A 54 7.45 -15.66 -12.60
N ILE A 55 8.27 -16.65 -12.25
CA ILE A 55 8.25 -17.30 -10.94
C ILE A 55 8.87 -16.36 -9.90
N PRO A 56 8.14 -15.89 -8.87
CA PRO A 56 8.66 -14.87 -7.96
C PRO A 56 9.95 -15.28 -7.23
N LYS A 57 10.12 -16.56 -6.87
CA LYS A 57 11.35 -17.05 -6.22
C LYS A 57 12.60 -16.96 -7.10
N LEU A 58 12.43 -16.79 -8.41
CA LEU A 58 13.51 -16.62 -9.38
C LEU A 58 13.65 -15.16 -9.84
N ASN A 59 12.81 -14.26 -9.32
CA ASN A 59 12.90 -12.84 -9.63
C ASN A 59 14.09 -12.22 -8.89
N LEU A 60 15.15 -11.91 -9.63
CA LEU A 60 16.34 -11.24 -9.13
C LEU A 60 16.31 -9.71 -9.32
N ALA A 61 15.32 -9.20 -10.06
CA ALA A 61 15.16 -7.77 -10.32
C ALA A 61 14.41 -7.05 -9.19
N SER A 62 13.63 -7.80 -8.39
CA SER A 62 12.81 -7.24 -7.32
C SER A 62 13.51 -7.22 -5.97
N PHE A 63 13.57 -6.04 -5.37
CA PHE A 63 14.03 -5.79 -3.99
C PHE A 63 12.88 -6.01 -3.00
N VAL A 64 12.26 -7.20 -3.03
CA VAL A 64 11.17 -7.59 -2.12
C VAL A 64 11.37 -9.04 -1.67
N THR A 65 10.79 -9.39 -0.52
CA THR A 65 10.67 -10.79 -0.11
C THR A 65 9.73 -11.55 -1.05
N THR A 66 10.22 -12.58 -1.73
CA THR A 66 9.44 -13.39 -2.69
C THR A 66 9.00 -14.76 -2.15
N SER A 67 9.26 -15.03 -0.86
CA SER A 67 8.82 -16.24 -0.17
C SER A 67 8.72 -16.04 1.34
N MET A 68 7.74 -16.68 1.96
CA MET A 68 7.57 -16.73 3.42
C MET A 68 7.36 -18.18 3.90
N GLU A 69 7.54 -18.39 5.21
CA GLU A 69 7.23 -19.66 5.88
C GLU A 69 5.72 -19.94 5.86
N GLU A 70 5.34 -21.22 5.93
CA GLU A 70 3.93 -21.64 5.89
C GLU A 70 3.12 -21.06 7.06
N GLU A 71 3.76 -20.95 8.22
CA GLU A 71 3.23 -20.33 9.43
C GLU A 71 2.84 -18.87 9.22
N CYS A 72 3.68 -18.10 8.50
CA CYS A 72 3.36 -16.72 8.14
C CYS A 72 2.17 -16.66 7.17
N ASN A 73 2.13 -17.57 6.18
CA ASN A 73 1.02 -17.67 5.24
C ASN A 73 -0.32 -17.94 5.95
N LYS A 74 -0.33 -18.75 7.02
CA LYS A 74 -1.50 -19.00 7.86
C LYS A 74 -1.97 -17.72 8.56
N LEU A 75 -1.06 -17.00 9.22
CA LEU A 75 -1.39 -15.73 9.90
C LEU A 75 -1.94 -14.68 8.93
N ILE A 76 -1.37 -14.60 7.72
CA ILE A 76 -1.85 -13.70 6.66
C ILE A 76 -3.31 -14.03 6.32
N MET A 77 -3.62 -15.29 6.03
CA MET A 77 -4.99 -15.69 5.67
C MET A 77 -5.98 -15.60 6.81
N GLU A 78 -5.56 -15.83 8.05
CA GLU A 78 -6.40 -15.65 9.24
C GLU A 78 -6.76 -14.17 9.48
N SER A 79 -5.95 -13.24 8.98
CA SER A 79 -6.11 -11.81 9.21
C SER A 79 -6.54 -11.02 7.96
N ILE A 80 -6.57 -11.63 6.78
CA ILE A 80 -6.83 -10.94 5.50
C ILE A 80 -8.22 -10.27 5.43
N ASN A 81 -9.17 -10.77 6.20
CA ASN A 81 -10.53 -10.26 6.29
C ASN A 81 -10.73 -9.22 7.39
N LYS A 82 -9.67 -8.86 8.13
CA LYS A 82 -9.70 -7.80 9.14
C LYS A 82 -9.44 -6.45 8.47
N ASN A 83 -10.24 -5.45 8.81
CA ASN A 83 -10.04 -4.09 8.35
C ASN A 83 -9.27 -3.29 9.42
N TYR A 84 -7.96 -3.14 9.25
CA TYR A 84 -7.06 -2.55 10.26
C TYR A 84 -7.47 -1.15 10.76
N VAL A 85 -8.20 -0.36 9.96
CA VAL A 85 -8.68 0.96 10.38
C VAL A 85 -9.67 0.89 11.55
N ASP A 86 -10.32 -0.26 11.73
CA ASP A 86 -11.27 -0.54 12.80
C ASP A 86 -10.54 -1.06 14.05
N MET A 87 -9.73 -0.17 14.63
CA MET A 87 -8.83 -0.50 15.75
C MET A 87 -9.60 -0.92 17.02
N ASP A 88 -10.84 -0.45 17.17
CA ASP A 88 -11.70 -0.79 18.31
C ASP A 88 -12.19 -2.24 18.23
N GLU A 89 -12.49 -2.74 17.02
CA GLU A 89 -12.86 -4.14 16.78
C GLU A 89 -11.65 -5.08 16.72
N TYR A 90 -10.46 -4.56 16.38
CA TYR A 90 -9.22 -5.33 16.26
C TYR A 90 -8.07 -4.83 17.18
N PRO A 91 -8.26 -4.82 18.51
CA PRO A 91 -7.28 -4.28 19.46
C PRO A 91 -5.99 -5.09 19.54
N ALA A 92 -6.03 -6.41 19.38
CA ALA A 92 -4.82 -7.25 19.42
C ALA A 92 -3.97 -7.04 18.17
N THR A 93 -4.61 -6.92 17.00
CA THR A 93 -3.92 -6.50 15.76
C THR A 93 -3.27 -5.13 15.92
N THR A 94 -3.96 -4.17 16.56
CA THR A 94 -3.43 -2.83 16.83
C THR A 94 -2.23 -2.86 17.78
N ASP A 95 -2.28 -3.68 18.82
CA ASP A 95 -1.15 -3.83 19.75
C ASP A 95 0.07 -4.47 19.05
N LEU A 96 -0.12 -5.54 18.27
CA LEU A 96 0.95 -6.15 17.47
C LEU A 96 1.62 -5.16 16.51
N HIS A 97 0.83 -4.28 15.89
CA HIS A 97 1.36 -3.19 15.08
C HIS A 97 2.30 -2.28 15.90
N ASN A 98 1.85 -1.80 17.05
CA ASN A 98 2.64 -0.92 17.92
C ASN A 98 3.92 -1.61 18.40
N ARG A 99 3.86 -2.91 18.72
CA ARG A 99 5.05 -3.70 19.09
C ARG A 99 6.08 -3.75 17.97
N CYS A 100 5.64 -3.95 16.72
CA CYS A 100 6.54 -3.92 15.56
C CYS A 100 7.24 -2.56 15.41
N VAL A 101 6.47 -1.47 15.49
CA VAL A 101 7.01 -0.09 15.42
C VAL A 101 8.02 0.15 16.55
N ASN A 102 7.70 -0.27 17.77
CA ASN A 102 8.59 -0.16 18.93
C ASN A 102 9.91 -0.91 18.74
N MET A 103 9.83 -2.16 18.28
CA MET A 103 11.02 -3.00 18.07
C MET A 103 11.93 -2.41 16.99
N ILE A 104 11.36 -1.94 15.88
CA ILE A 104 12.10 -1.32 14.77
C ILE A 104 12.74 -0.01 15.22
N ALA A 105 12.01 0.84 15.95
CA ALA A 105 12.54 2.11 16.45
C ALA A 105 13.74 1.90 17.39
N ARG A 106 13.66 0.91 18.29
CA ARG A 106 14.79 0.56 19.19
C ARG A 106 15.95 -0.09 18.44
N LEU A 107 15.68 -0.91 17.42
CA LEU A 107 16.71 -1.44 16.53
C LEU A 107 17.50 -0.32 15.84
N PHE A 108 16.85 0.80 15.54
CA PHE A 108 17.46 1.99 14.94
C PHE A 108 17.87 3.05 15.96
N HIS A 109 17.99 2.67 17.24
CA HIS A 109 18.50 3.53 18.32
C HIS A 109 17.69 4.82 18.53
N ALA A 110 16.37 4.78 18.33
CA ALA A 110 15.50 5.93 18.66
C ALA A 110 15.64 6.29 20.15
N GLU A 111 15.75 7.59 20.45
CA GLU A 111 15.80 8.11 21.81
C GLU A 111 14.40 8.07 22.46
N ILE A 112 13.98 6.88 22.89
CA ILE A 112 12.70 6.63 23.55
C ILE A 112 12.92 5.93 24.90
N GLY A 113 12.11 6.27 25.91
CA GLY A 113 12.18 5.62 27.22
C GLY A 113 11.92 4.11 27.15
N GLU A 114 12.37 3.35 28.16
CA GLU A 114 12.21 1.88 28.19
C GLU A 114 10.76 1.45 27.94
N ASP A 115 9.80 2.13 28.57
CA ASP A 115 8.35 1.86 28.46
C ASP A 115 7.60 2.84 27.54
N GLU A 116 8.32 3.69 26.79
CA GLU A 116 7.70 4.67 25.89
C GLU A 116 7.40 4.04 24.52
N ASN A 117 6.24 4.40 23.96
CA ASN A 117 5.89 4.00 22.60
C ASN A 117 6.59 4.88 21.57
N ALA A 118 7.22 4.25 20.60
CA ALA A 118 7.76 4.91 19.43
C ALA A 118 6.64 5.51 18.56
N ILE A 119 6.97 6.58 17.85
CA ILE A 119 6.08 7.18 16.84
C ILE A 119 6.45 6.60 15.49
N GLY A 120 5.51 5.91 14.85
CA GLY A 120 5.67 5.34 13.52
C GLY A 120 4.37 4.73 13.03
N ALA A 121 4.35 4.30 11.78
CA ALA A 121 3.20 3.64 11.18
C ALA A 121 3.66 2.58 10.18
N GLY A 122 2.89 1.51 10.08
CA GLY A 122 3.03 0.48 9.06
C GLY A 122 2.48 1.03 7.76
N THR A 123 3.21 0.83 6.67
CA THR A 123 2.82 1.30 5.33
C THR A 123 2.81 0.12 4.37
N VAL A 124 2.06 0.24 3.28
CA VAL A 124 1.99 -0.84 2.26
C VAL A 124 3.34 -1.02 1.55
N GLY A 125 4.11 0.07 1.41
CA GLY A 125 5.45 0.05 0.85
C GLY A 125 6.22 1.33 1.17
N SER A 126 7.53 1.34 0.86
CA SER A 126 8.44 2.45 1.17
C SER A 126 7.98 3.81 0.60
N SER A 127 7.26 3.81 -0.52
CA SER A 127 6.74 5.04 -1.14
C SER A 127 5.78 5.79 -0.23
N GLU A 128 4.82 5.10 0.39
CA GLU A 128 3.89 5.75 1.33
C GLU A 128 4.65 6.33 2.53
N ALA A 129 5.65 5.61 3.05
CA ALA A 129 6.51 6.10 4.11
C ALA A 129 7.30 7.36 3.70
N ILE A 130 7.85 7.40 2.49
CA ILE A 130 8.54 8.56 1.91
C ILE A 130 7.58 9.75 1.78
N MET A 131 6.36 9.53 1.27
CA MET A 131 5.35 10.58 1.12
C MET A 131 4.98 11.20 2.48
N LEU A 132 4.76 10.36 3.50
CA LEU A 132 4.43 10.82 4.85
C LEU A 132 5.59 11.56 5.51
N ALA A 133 6.81 11.04 5.38
CA ALA A 133 8.01 11.68 5.92
C ALA A 133 8.28 13.04 5.26
N GLY A 134 8.28 13.08 3.92
CA GLY A 134 8.44 14.31 3.16
C GLY A 134 7.37 15.35 3.51
N LEU A 135 6.11 14.93 3.65
CA LEU A 135 5.01 15.81 4.06
C LEU A 135 5.22 16.38 5.46
N ALA A 136 5.69 15.56 6.42
CA ALA A 136 6.02 16.01 7.77
C ALA A 136 7.14 17.06 7.76
N PHE A 137 8.22 16.84 6.98
CA PHE A 137 9.30 17.81 6.80
C PHE A 137 8.81 19.11 6.17
N LYS A 138 8.05 19.02 5.08
CA LYS A 138 7.44 20.18 4.41
C LYS A 138 6.59 20.97 5.39
N LYS A 139 5.72 20.31 6.18
CA LYS A 139 4.82 20.99 7.11
C LYS A 139 5.56 21.63 8.27
N LYS A 140 6.56 20.95 8.83
CA LYS A 140 7.42 21.51 9.89
C LYS A 140 8.13 22.78 9.40
N TRP A 141 8.72 22.73 8.20
CA TRP A 141 9.37 23.88 7.57
C TRP A 141 8.39 25.03 7.33
N GLN A 142 7.22 24.76 6.75
CA GLN A 142 6.19 25.78 6.50
C GLN A 142 5.72 26.46 7.80
N ASN A 143 5.45 25.68 8.85
CA ASN A 143 4.99 26.22 10.13
C ASN A 143 6.04 27.14 10.76
N LYS A 144 7.32 26.74 10.70
CA LYS A 144 8.44 27.57 11.16
C LYS A 144 8.53 28.88 10.37
N ARG A 145 8.51 28.82 9.04
CA ARG A 145 8.57 30.00 8.16
C ARG A 145 7.39 30.95 8.39
N LYS A 146 6.18 30.42 8.57
CA LYS A 146 4.98 31.20 8.93
C LYS A 146 5.14 31.92 10.27
N ALA A 147 5.65 31.23 11.30
CA ALA A 147 5.91 31.84 12.61
C ALA A 147 6.96 32.95 12.54
N GLU A 148 7.92 32.83 11.61
CA GLU A 148 8.96 33.84 11.35
C GLU A 148 8.51 34.96 10.39
N GLY A 149 7.30 34.90 9.83
CA GLY A 149 6.82 35.86 8.83
C GLY A 149 7.55 35.80 7.48
N LYS A 150 8.17 34.66 7.15
CA LYS A 150 8.94 34.44 5.91
C LYS A 150 8.13 33.68 4.85
N PRO A 151 8.49 33.79 3.55
CA PRO A 151 7.87 32.98 2.48
C PRO A 151 7.95 31.48 2.77
N TYR A 152 6.87 30.75 2.52
CA TYR A 152 6.73 29.32 2.87
C TYR A 152 6.17 28.46 1.72
N ASP A 153 6.22 28.98 0.51
CA ASP A 153 5.56 28.46 -0.69
C ASP A 153 6.51 27.77 -1.69
N LYS A 154 7.83 27.83 -1.45
CA LYS A 154 8.85 27.28 -2.36
C LYS A 154 9.86 26.35 -1.65
N PRO A 155 9.39 25.25 -1.03
CA PRO A 155 10.29 24.27 -0.43
C PRO A 155 11.15 23.55 -1.49
N ASN A 156 12.36 23.15 -1.12
CA ASN A 156 13.17 22.21 -1.91
C ASN A 156 13.63 21.01 -1.05
N LEU A 157 14.05 19.95 -1.73
CA LEU A 157 14.59 18.71 -1.18
C LEU A 157 15.92 18.41 -1.89
N VAL A 158 16.92 17.95 -1.15
CA VAL A 158 18.21 17.52 -1.73
C VAL A 158 18.35 16.00 -1.66
N THR A 159 18.70 15.35 -2.76
CA THR A 159 18.96 13.90 -2.84
C THR A 159 20.17 13.62 -3.74
N GLY A 160 20.64 12.38 -3.77
CA GLY A 160 21.42 11.89 -4.92
C GLY A 160 20.52 11.60 -6.12
N SER A 161 21.09 11.60 -7.33
CA SER A 161 20.40 11.19 -8.58
C SER A 161 20.19 9.67 -8.69
N ASN A 162 20.68 8.92 -7.70
CA ASN A 162 20.43 7.49 -7.48
C ASN A 162 19.18 7.22 -6.61
N VAL A 163 18.43 8.26 -6.28
CA VAL A 163 17.24 8.14 -5.45
C VAL A 163 16.12 7.36 -6.15
N GLN A 164 15.31 6.66 -5.37
CA GLN A 164 14.13 5.98 -5.91
C GLN A 164 13.14 6.99 -6.49
N VAL A 165 12.45 6.60 -7.57
CA VAL A 165 11.40 7.40 -8.23
C VAL A 165 10.32 7.91 -7.25
N CYS A 166 10.16 7.26 -6.10
CA CYS A 166 9.29 7.69 -5.00
C CYS A 166 9.56 9.13 -4.54
N TRP A 167 10.81 9.57 -4.52
CA TRP A 167 11.17 10.95 -4.15
C TRP A 167 10.85 11.95 -5.25
N GLU A 168 11.00 11.57 -6.51
CA GLU A 168 10.51 12.38 -7.63
C GLU A 168 8.99 12.52 -7.60
N LYS A 169 8.27 11.42 -7.30
CA LYS A 169 6.81 11.43 -7.09
C LYS A 169 6.44 12.37 -5.96
N PHE A 170 7.13 12.28 -4.81
CA PHE A 170 6.90 13.19 -3.69
C PHE A 170 7.11 14.65 -4.11
N ALA A 171 8.26 14.97 -4.72
CA ALA A 171 8.57 16.30 -5.17
C ALA A 171 7.50 16.87 -6.11
N ARG A 172 7.06 16.05 -7.07
CA ARG A 172 6.07 16.45 -8.08
C ARG A 172 4.66 16.61 -7.52
N TYR A 173 4.20 15.67 -6.70
CA TYR A 173 2.83 15.67 -6.16
C TYR A 173 2.64 16.70 -5.03
N PHE A 174 3.70 16.99 -4.27
CA PHE A 174 3.66 17.92 -3.14
C PHE A 174 4.29 19.29 -3.44
N GLU A 175 4.60 19.57 -4.71
CA GLU A 175 5.14 20.86 -5.17
C GLU A 175 6.41 21.29 -4.43
N VAL A 176 7.36 20.36 -4.32
CA VAL A 176 8.70 20.56 -3.75
C VAL A 176 9.72 20.52 -4.89
N GLU A 177 10.64 21.48 -4.93
CA GLU A 177 11.75 21.46 -5.89
C GLU A 177 12.73 20.33 -5.51
N LEU A 178 12.98 19.39 -6.43
CA LEU A 178 14.00 18.36 -6.25
C LEU A 178 15.35 18.88 -6.75
N ARG A 179 16.38 18.80 -5.89
CA ARG A 179 17.77 19.16 -6.22
C ARG A 179 18.65 17.93 -6.06
N GLU A 180 19.30 17.54 -7.14
CA GLU A 180 20.02 16.27 -7.19
C GLU A 180 21.53 16.48 -7.24
N VAL A 181 22.24 15.64 -6.50
CA VAL A 181 23.67 15.45 -6.67
C VAL A 181 23.88 14.37 -7.75
N GLU A 182 24.52 14.76 -8.85
CA GLU A 182 24.90 13.80 -9.89
C GLU A 182 25.88 12.75 -9.33
N VAL A 183 25.48 11.48 -9.44
CA VAL A 183 26.37 10.34 -9.22
C VAL A 183 27.26 10.14 -10.44
N ARG A 184 28.41 9.48 -10.26
CA ARG A 184 29.41 9.32 -11.32
C ARG A 184 29.68 7.85 -11.57
N GLU A 185 30.11 7.51 -12.77
CA GLU A 185 30.50 6.14 -13.09
C GLU A 185 31.61 5.67 -12.12
N GLY A 186 31.38 4.53 -11.47
CA GLY A 186 32.25 4.00 -10.41
C GLY A 186 32.06 4.60 -9.01
N TYR A 187 31.12 5.53 -8.83
CA TYR A 187 30.70 6.07 -7.54
C TYR A 187 29.19 6.39 -7.55
N TYR A 188 28.39 5.39 -7.18
CA TYR A 188 26.92 5.39 -7.32
C TYR A 188 26.18 5.80 -6.04
N VAL A 189 26.86 6.59 -5.20
CA VAL A 189 26.35 7.16 -3.96
C VAL A 189 26.47 8.68 -3.99
N MET A 190 25.56 9.37 -3.31
CA MET A 190 25.60 10.82 -3.18
C MET A 190 26.87 11.27 -2.45
N ASP A 191 27.57 12.26 -3.00
CA ASP A 191 28.66 12.97 -2.32
C ASP A 191 28.09 13.91 -1.25
N PRO A 192 28.32 13.66 0.06
CA PRO A 192 27.74 14.48 1.12
C PRO A 192 28.15 15.95 1.06
N ALA A 193 29.37 16.27 0.59
CA ALA A 193 29.83 17.64 0.51
C ALA A 193 29.05 18.43 -0.54
N LYS A 194 28.79 17.83 -1.70
CA LYS A 194 27.96 18.45 -2.75
C LYS A 194 26.49 18.54 -2.35
N ALA A 195 25.97 17.54 -1.66
CA ALA A 195 24.61 17.61 -1.11
C ALA A 195 24.47 18.84 -0.20
N VAL A 196 25.44 19.02 0.70
CA VAL A 196 25.50 20.18 1.59
C VAL A 196 25.62 21.48 0.82
N GLU A 197 26.32 21.55 -0.32
CA GLU A 197 26.38 22.77 -1.17
C GLU A 197 25.00 23.19 -1.71
N LEU A 198 24.14 22.23 -2.07
CA LEU A 198 22.79 22.48 -2.63
C LEU A 198 21.76 22.94 -1.59
N VAL A 199 22.03 22.73 -0.31
CA VAL A 199 21.13 23.14 0.79
C VAL A 199 21.01 24.66 0.88
N ASP A 200 19.80 25.16 1.04
CA ASP A 200 19.49 26.56 1.35
C ASP A 200 18.43 26.69 2.47
N GLU A 201 17.98 27.92 2.76
CA GLU A 201 16.96 28.18 3.78
C GLU A 201 15.57 27.58 3.50
N ASN A 202 15.33 27.13 2.27
CA ASN A 202 14.09 26.50 1.83
C ASN A 202 14.21 24.97 1.75
N THR A 203 15.38 24.39 2.03
CA THR A 203 15.57 22.95 2.06
C THR A 203 14.84 22.32 3.25
N ILE A 204 13.90 21.41 2.97
CA ILE A 204 13.07 20.76 3.99
C ILE A 204 13.74 19.55 4.61
N CYS A 205 14.59 18.85 3.84
CA CYS A 205 15.50 17.80 4.32
C CYS A 205 16.53 17.45 3.23
N VAL A 206 17.53 16.66 3.61
CA VAL A 206 18.38 15.90 2.67
C VAL A 206 18.01 14.42 2.82
N ALA A 207 17.67 13.74 1.73
CA ALA A 207 17.43 12.30 1.75
C ALA A 207 18.71 11.55 1.38
N ALA A 208 19.17 10.70 2.31
CA ALA A 208 20.29 9.80 2.10
C ALA A 208 19.79 8.36 1.94
N ILE A 209 20.46 7.56 1.12
CA ILE A 209 20.05 6.20 0.79
C ILE A 209 20.92 5.19 1.52
N LEU A 210 20.26 4.23 2.19
CA LEU A 210 20.91 3.07 2.75
C LEU A 210 20.57 1.86 1.88
N GLY A 211 21.41 1.61 0.86
CA GLY A 211 21.26 0.53 -0.11
C GLY A 211 20.82 1.05 -1.47
N SER A 212 21.77 1.57 -2.25
CA SER A 212 21.55 2.06 -3.62
C SER A 212 20.97 0.97 -4.51
N THR A 213 19.96 1.29 -5.33
CA THR A 213 19.34 0.34 -6.26
C THR A 213 20.30 -0.12 -7.36
N TYR A 214 21.38 0.62 -7.61
CA TYR A 214 22.38 0.27 -8.63
C TYR A 214 23.32 -0.86 -8.18
N ASN A 215 23.80 -0.82 -6.93
CA ASN A 215 24.89 -1.69 -6.48
C ASN A 215 24.82 -2.07 -4.99
N GLY A 216 23.79 -1.65 -4.25
CA GLY A 216 23.63 -1.91 -2.82
C GLY A 216 24.53 -1.09 -1.89
N GLU A 217 25.28 -0.11 -2.40
CA GLU A 217 26.15 0.74 -1.57
C GLU A 217 25.35 1.65 -0.63
N PHE A 218 25.96 1.96 0.51
CA PHE A 218 25.38 2.82 1.54
C PHE A 218 26.00 4.21 1.43
N GLU A 219 25.16 5.24 1.47
CA GLU A 219 25.64 6.61 1.54
C GLU A 219 26.23 6.91 2.93
N ASP A 220 27.24 7.79 3.00
CA ASP A 220 27.89 8.16 4.25
C ASP A 220 27.03 9.17 5.04
N VAL A 221 26.00 8.64 5.69
CA VAL A 221 25.04 9.43 6.48
C VAL A 221 25.72 10.14 7.65
N LYS A 222 26.77 9.55 8.23
CA LYS A 222 27.55 10.16 9.31
C LYS A 222 28.28 11.41 8.83
N LEU A 223 28.99 11.32 7.71
CA LEU A 223 29.66 12.47 7.11
C LEU A 223 28.66 13.57 6.71
N LEU A 224 27.51 13.17 6.13
CA LEU A 224 26.43 14.11 5.80
C LEU A 224 25.91 14.84 7.05
N ASN A 225 25.67 14.11 8.15
CA ASN A 225 25.25 14.67 9.43
C ASN A 225 26.27 15.70 9.95
N ASP A 226 27.55 15.35 9.95
CA ASP A 226 28.60 16.22 10.50
C ASP A 226 28.76 17.52 9.68
N LEU A 227 28.68 17.42 8.35
CA LEU A 227 28.75 18.58 7.47
C LEU A 227 27.50 19.47 7.58
N LEU A 228 26.31 18.88 7.67
CA LEU A 228 25.07 19.64 7.88
C LEU A 228 25.02 20.30 9.25
N LEU A 229 25.54 19.68 10.31
CA LEU A 229 25.67 20.31 11.63
C LEU A 229 26.52 21.57 11.56
N GLN A 230 27.65 21.51 10.84
CA GLN A 230 28.50 22.69 10.61
C GLN A 230 27.77 23.77 9.82
N LYS A 231 27.08 23.40 8.72
CA LYS A 231 26.33 24.35 7.89
C LYS A 231 25.17 24.99 8.64
N ASN A 232 24.39 24.21 9.39
CA ASN A 232 23.30 24.68 10.23
C ASN A 232 23.81 25.64 11.31
N LYS A 233 24.97 25.36 11.94
CA LYS A 233 25.60 26.27 12.91
C LYS A 233 26.06 27.59 12.29
N GLN A 234 26.56 27.57 11.05
CA GLN A 234 27.02 28.77 10.34
C GLN A 234 25.88 29.65 9.83
N THR A 235 24.79 29.04 9.38
CA THR A 235 23.67 29.72 8.69
C THR A 235 22.48 30.01 9.60
N GLY A 236 22.34 29.27 10.71
CA GLY A 236 21.14 29.26 11.54
C GLY A 236 20.00 28.42 10.96
N TRP A 237 20.25 27.64 9.91
CA TRP A 237 19.28 26.71 9.34
C TRP A 237 19.10 25.47 10.21
N ASP A 238 18.04 24.71 9.96
CA ASP A 238 17.69 23.48 10.68
C ASP A 238 17.33 22.40 9.65
N THR A 239 18.32 22.01 8.85
CA THR A 239 18.14 21.03 7.77
C THR A 239 18.25 19.62 8.34
N PRO A 240 17.17 18.82 8.38
CA PRO A 240 17.22 17.45 8.85
C PRO A 240 17.63 16.48 7.74
N ILE A 241 17.95 15.25 8.15
CA ILE A 241 18.20 14.10 7.28
C ILE A 241 17.02 13.15 7.38
N HIS A 242 16.57 12.69 6.22
CA HIS A 242 15.78 11.48 6.08
C HIS A 242 16.69 10.36 5.57
N VAL A 243 16.57 9.15 6.11
CA VAL A 243 17.29 7.99 5.59
C VAL A 243 16.34 7.03 4.91
N ASP A 244 16.45 6.96 3.58
CA ASP A 244 15.78 5.98 2.75
C ASP A 244 16.44 4.62 2.91
N ALA A 245 15.94 3.86 3.87
CA ALA A 245 16.50 2.58 4.28
C ALA A 245 15.73 1.40 3.69
N ALA A 246 15.08 1.59 2.53
CA ALA A 246 14.26 0.57 1.90
C ALA A 246 15.01 -0.76 1.76
N SER A 247 16.26 -0.75 1.29
CA SER A 247 17.01 -2.00 1.08
C SER A 247 18.03 -2.34 2.18
N GLY A 248 18.57 -1.34 2.87
CA GLY A 248 19.59 -1.55 3.90
C GLY A 248 19.06 -1.64 5.32
N GLY A 249 17.84 -1.16 5.61
CA GLY A 249 17.36 -0.90 6.97
C GLY A 249 17.29 -2.14 7.87
N PHE A 250 16.89 -3.29 7.32
CA PHE A 250 16.87 -4.57 8.06
C PHE A 250 18.15 -5.40 7.93
N ILE A 251 19.18 -4.89 7.24
CA ILE A 251 20.44 -5.60 7.02
C ILE A 251 21.58 -4.93 7.78
N ALA A 252 21.67 -3.61 7.67
CA ALA A 252 22.77 -2.82 8.22
C ALA A 252 22.98 -3.00 9.73
N PRO A 253 21.95 -3.04 10.60
CA PRO A 253 22.14 -3.24 12.04
C PRO A 253 22.86 -4.54 12.40
N PHE A 254 22.74 -5.57 11.56
CA PHE A 254 23.28 -6.91 11.84
C PHE A 254 24.63 -7.16 11.19
N LEU A 255 24.80 -6.72 9.93
CA LEU A 255 26.06 -6.93 9.19
C LEU A 255 27.10 -5.84 9.48
N TYR A 256 26.64 -4.62 9.81
CA TYR A 256 27.48 -3.45 10.01
C TYR A 256 27.06 -2.67 11.27
N PRO A 257 27.09 -3.29 12.47
CA PRO A 257 26.60 -2.66 13.70
C PRO A 257 27.34 -1.35 14.07
N GLU A 258 28.61 -1.23 13.66
CA GLU A 258 29.44 -0.05 13.86
C GLU A 258 29.09 1.12 12.91
N LEU A 259 28.32 0.87 11.85
CA LEU A 259 27.91 1.91 10.92
C LEU A 259 26.88 2.83 11.61
N GLU A 260 27.22 4.10 11.74
CA GLU A 260 26.28 5.13 12.21
C GLU A 260 25.50 5.69 11.02
N TRP A 261 24.21 5.37 10.96
CA TRP A 261 23.30 5.85 9.91
C TRP A 261 21.90 6.19 10.43
N ASP A 262 21.60 5.83 11.68
CA ASP A 262 20.26 5.81 12.27
C ASP A 262 20.05 6.97 13.26
N PHE A 263 19.12 6.83 14.21
CA PHE A 263 18.78 7.89 15.16
C PHE A 263 19.90 8.24 16.16
N ARG A 264 21.04 7.51 16.17
CA ARG A 264 22.27 7.96 16.85
C ARG A 264 22.77 9.30 16.31
N LEU A 265 22.46 9.61 15.05
CA LEU A 265 22.87 10.85 14.39
C LEU A 265 21.84 11.96 14.62
N ALA A 266 22.29 13.08 15.22
CA ALA A 266 21.41 14.15 15.70
C ALA A 266 20.50 14.78 14.63
N LEU A 267 20.88 14.78 13.36
CA LEU A 267 20.06 15.31 12.26
C LEU A 267 19.18 14.27 11.58
N VAL A 268 19.32 12.98 11.87
CA VAL A 268 18.40 11.95 11.37
C VAL A 268 17.07 12.08 12.11
N LYS A 269 15.99 12.37 11.38
CA LYS A 269 14.66 12.62 11.95
C LYS A 269 13.57 11.70 11.41
N SER A 270 13.88 10.88 10.41
CA SER A 270 12.96 9.92 9.83
C SER A 270 13.74 8.84 9.09
N ILE A 271 13.24 7.60 9.16
CA ILE A 271 13.81 6.42 8.48
C ILE A 271 12.63 5.59 7.94
N ASN A 272 12.72 5.10 6.70
CA ASN A 272 11.78 4.10 6.15
C ASN A 272 12.51 2.79 5.82
N PRO A 273 12.40 1.73 6.65
CA PRO A 273 12.88 0.42 6.26
C PRO A 273 11.86 -0.31 5.38
N LYS A 274 12.31 -1.21 4.51
CA LYS A 274 11.47 -2.20 3.81
C LYS A 274 12.10 -3.58 3.97
N ASN A 275 11.26 -4.61 4.13
CA ASN A 275 11.74 -5.96 4.34
C ASN A 275 12.17 -6.58 3.00
N ASP A 276 13.46 -6.87 2.86
CA ASP A 276 14.07 -7.41 1.65
C ASP A 276 14.47 -8.88 1.85
N SER A 277 14.53 -9.66 0.77
CA SER A 277 14.90 -11.08 0.83
C SER A 277 16.37 -11.25 1.28
N PRO A 278 16.67 -12.02 2.34
CA PRO A 278 18.05 -12.31 2.76
C PRO A 278 18.84 -13.13 1.72
N LEU A 279 18.18 -13.76 0.74
CA LEU A 279 18.85 -14.51 -0.32
C LEU A 279 19.54 -13.60 -1.35
N LEU A 280 18.99 -12.42 -1.63
CA LEU A 280 19.56 -11.45 -2.57
C LEU A 280 20.81 -10.77 -2.02
N SER A 281 20.88 -10.53 -0.70
CA SER A 281 22.07 -9.95 -0.06
C SER A 281 23.28 -10.88 -0.22
N SER A 282 23.09 -12.20 -0.11
CA SER A 282 24.19 -13.14 -0.29
C SER A 282 24.86 -13.03 -1.67
N HIS A 283 24.11 -12.78 -2.75
CA HIS A 283 24.66 -12.76 -4.12
C HIS A 283 25.26 -11.42 -4.53
N LEU A 284 24.65 -10.30 -4.11
CA LEU A 284 25.20 -8.95 -4.36
C LEU A 284 26.53 -8.73 -3.62
N TYR A 285 26.67 -9.25 -2.39
CA TYR A 285 27.93 -9.16 -1.63
C TYR A 285 28.98 -10.20 -2.04
N THR A 286 28.59 -11.36 -2.62
CA THR A 286 29.55 -12.38 -3.07
C THR A 286 30.29 -11.97 -4.35
N ILE A 287 29.69 -11.14 -5.22
CA ILE A 287 30.36 -10.65 -6.45
C ILE A 287 31.59 -9.79 -6.12
N ASN A 288 31.61 -9.08 -4.98
CA ASN A 288 32.77 -8.28 -4.53
C ASN A 288 33.82 -9.06 -3.72
N LEU A 289 33.56 -10.32 -3.35
CA LEU A 289 34.48 -11.13 -2.53
C LEU A 289 35.29 -12.16 -3.35
N LEU A 290 35.04 -12.29 -4.66
CA LEU A 290 35.83 -13.14 -5.57
C LEU A 290 37.14 -12.46 -6.01
N SER A 291 37.93 -11.98 -5.05
CA SER A 291 39.34 -11.65 -5.26
C SER A 291 40.20 -11.87 -4.01
N ILE A 292 40.04 -12.97 -3.26
CA ILE A 292 41.10 -13.43 -2.34
C ILE A 292 41.23 -14.97 -2.41
N ASN A 293 42.40 -15.39 -2.89
CA ASN A 293 43.13 -16.65 -2.74
C ASN A 293 42.43 -17.86 -2.09
N THR A 294 42.23 -18.88 -2.93
CA THR A 294 42.19 -20.29 -2.55
C THR A 294 43.48 -20.72 -1.84
N THR A 295 43.38 -21.26 -0.62
CA THR A 295 44.32 -22.27 -0.12
C THR A 295 43.54 -23.30 0.71
N ALA A 296 43.52 -24.53 0.21
CA ALA A 296 42.92 -25.68 0.84
C ALA A 296 43.80 -26.22 1.98
N CYS A 297 43.19 -26.57 3.11
CA CYS A 297 43.79 -27.48 4.09
C CYS A 297 42.78 -28.55 4.49
N LEU A 298 43.07 -29.78 4.07
CA LEU A 298 42.53 -31.05 4.54
C LEU A 298 42.97 -31.29 6.00
N PHE A 299 42.14 -31.92 6.83
CA PHE A 299 42.60 -33.00 7.74
C PHE A 299 41.44 -33.88 8.26
N ASN A 300 41.77 -35.15 8.45
CA ASN A 300 40.94 -36.32 8.73
C ASN A 300 40.46 -36.48 10.19
N SER A 301 39.35 -37.23 10.32
CA SER A 301 38.76 -38.01 11.45
C SER A 301 39.80 -38.87 12.25
N PRO A 302 39.54 -39.56 13.41
CA PRO A 302 38.26 -40.20 13.81
C PRO A 302 37.88 -40.53 15.30
N HIS A 303 36.58 -40.89 15.47
CA HIS A 303 35.97 -41.98 16.28
C HIS A 303 35.70 -41.90 17.82
N PRO A 304 34.74 -42.71 18.34
CA PRO A 304 33.77 -42.36 19.41
C PRO A 304 33.87 -43.25 20.67
N THR A 305 33.12 -42.95 21.76
CA THR A 305 32.69 -43.97 22.75
C THR A 305 31.42 -43.58 23.53
N SER A 306 30.65 -44.62 23.87
CA SER A 306 29.32 -44.71 24.49
C SER A 306 29.30 -44.70 26.03
N LYS A 307 28.20 -44.25 26.67
CA LYS A 307 27.25 -45.05 27.51
C LYS A 307 26.25 -44.17 28.31
N PRO A 308 25.00 -44.63 28.54
CA PRO A 308 23.99 -43.91 29.33
C PRO A 308 23.93 -44.41 30.79
N ASN A 309 23.43 -43.58 31.70
CA ASN A 309 22.95 -44.01 33.01
C ASN A 309 21.59 -43.38 33.30
N ILE A 310 20.58 -44.24 33.38
CA ILE A 310 19.24 -43.95 33.91
C ILE A 310 19.27 -44.31 35.39
N THR A 311 18.70 -43.47 36.25
CA THR A 311 18.34 -43.86 37.61
C THR A 311 16.97 -43.26 37.94
N PHE A 312 15.95 -44.13 38.02
CA PHE A 312 14.64 -43.81 38.60
C PHE A 312 14.73 -43.94 40.13
N SER A 313 14.17 -42.99 40.86
CA SER A 313 13.79 -43.16 42.26
C SER A 313 12.41 -42.57 42.49
N LEU A 314 11.44 -43.43 42.79
CA LEU A 314 10.14 -43.07 43.35
C LEU A 314 10.31 -42.81 44.85
N CYS A 315 9.83 -41.69 45.37
CA CYS A 315 9.27 -41.67 46.73
C CYS A 315 8.33 -40.48 46.99
N CYS A 316 7.08 -40.84 47.31
CA CYS A 316 6.12 -40.22 48.24
C CYS A 316 5.64 -38.77 48.08
N LEU A 317 4.31 -38.69 47.91
CA LEU A 317 3.43 -37.55 48.13
C LEU A 317 3.49 -37.03 49.58
N SER A 318 3.57 -35.70 49.74
CA SER A 318 2.99 -34.99 50.88
C SER A 318 2.40 -33.66 50.40
N HIS A 319 1.18 -33.38 50.87
CA HIS A 319 0.41 -32.19 50.51
C HIS A 319 1.04 -30.92 51.10
N HIS A 320 1.54 -30.05 50.21
CA HIS A 320 1.65 -28.62 50.46
C HIS A 320 1.16 -27.87 49.22
N GLN A 321 0.20 -26.96 49.40
CA GLN A 321 -0.14 -25.93 48.41
C GLN A 321 1.12 -25.13 48.10
N THR A 322 1.80 -25.52 47.05
CA THR A 322 2.89 -24.81 46.42
C THR A 322 2.26 -24.12 45.20
N HIS A 323 2.45 -22.81 45.07
CA HIS A 323 2.27 -22.18 43.77
C HIS A 323 3.23 -22.88 42.81
N PHE A 324 2.69 -23.72 41.94
CA PHE A 324 3.44 -24.33 40.85
C PHE A 324 3.74 -23.23 39.84
N THR A 325 4.86 -22.54 39.99
CA THR A 325 5.50 -21.91 38.85
C THR A 325 6.00 -23.05 37.98
N MET A 326 5.38 -23.30 36.83
CA MET A 326 5.94 -24.23 35.86
C MET A 326 7.25 -23.63 35.35
N VAL A 327 8.37 -24.16 35.86
CA VAL A 327 9.70 -23.84 35.34
C VAL A 327 9.92 -24.76 34.15
N PHE A 328 9.68 -24.25 32.95
CA PHE A 328 10.04 -24.95 31.73
C PHE A 328 11.57 -24.92 31.58
N PRO A 329 12.23 -26.07 31.41
CA PRO A 329 13.68 -26.11 31.25
C PRO A 329 14.09 -25.35 29.99
N LYS A 330 15.10 -24.48 30.10
CA LYS A 330 15.76 -23.93 28.91
C LYS A 330 16.42 -25.09 28.16
N PRO A 331 16.27 -25.16 26.82
CA PRO A 331 16.82 -26.27 26.04
C PRO A 331 18.33 -26.34 26.22
N SER A 332 18.85 -27.55 26.47
CA SER A 332 20.28 -27.79 26.72
C SER A 332 21.05 -28.11 25.43
N SER A 333 20.33 -28.31 24.33
CA SER A 333 20.83 -28.63 22.99
C SER A 333 19.81 -28.21 21.92
N GLU A 334 20.24 -28.02 20.65
CA GLU A 334 19.33 -27.76 19.53
C GLU A 334 18.27 -28.85 19.36
N SER A 335 18.58 -30.09 19.72
CA SER A 335 17.62 -31.20 19.71
C SER A 335 16.50 -31.07 20.75
N ASP A 336 16.71 -30.35 21.86
CA ASP A 336 15.66 -30.15 22.88
C ASP A 336 14.60 -29.13 22.45
N LEU A 337 14.93 -28.22 21.52
CA LEU A 337 13.97 -27.23 20.98
C LEU A 337 12.78 -27.89 20.25
N PHE A 338 12.97 -29.10 19.72
CA PHE A 338 11.97 -29.82 18.92
C PHE A 338 11.30 -30.99 19.67
N LEU A 339 11.68 -31.27 20.92
CA LEU A 339 11.16 -32.40 21.71
C LEU A 339 9.92 -32.05 22.54
N HIS A 340 9.64 -30.76 22.74
CA HIS A 340 8.53 -30.28 23.56
C HIS A 340 7.40 -29.72 22.69
N SER A 341 6.14 -30.05 23.01
CA SER A 341 4.99 -29.34 22.44
C SER A 341 5.06 -27.86 22.80
N ASN A 342 4.55 -26.94 21.97
CA ASN A 342 4.57 -25.49 22.21
C ASN A 342 4.15 -25.11 23.65
N PHE A 343 3.03 -25.67 24.14
CA PHE A 343 2.51 -25.43 25.50
C PHE A 343 3.37 -25.98 26.65
N ALA A 344 4.32 -26.87 26.35
CA ALA A 344 5.26 -27.46 27.30
C ALA A 344 6.69 -26.92 27.11
N SER A 345 6.90 -26.02 26.15
CA SER A 345 8.16 -25.34 25.90
C SER A 345 8.28 -24.08 26.73
N CYS A 346 9.49 -23.53 26.87
CA CYS A 346 9.69 -22.22 27.50
C CYS A 346 8.94 -21.08 26.77
N TYR A 347 8.56 -21.26 25.51
CA TYR A 347 7.86 -20.26 24.71
C TYR A 347 6.35 -20.18 24.98
N GLY A 348 5.77 -21.15 25.70
CA GLY A 348 4.35 -21.14 26.07
C GLY A 348 4.01 -20.33 27.33
N GLY A 349 5.02 -19.88 28.08
CA GLY A 349 4.85 -19.14 29.33
C GLY A 349 5.30 -17.67 29.30
N ASP A 350 6.12 -17.29 28.32
CA ASP A 350 6.66 -15.94 28.20
C ASP A 350 5.74 -15.05 27.33
N SER A 351 5.51 -13.80 27.77
CA SER A 351 4.76 -12.83 26.98
C SER A 351 5.53 -12.45 25.70
N LEU A 352 4.81 -12.30 24.58
CA LEU A 352 5.43 -11.83 23.33
C LEU A 352 6.13 -10.47 23.52
N PRO A 353 7.28 -10.24 22.86
CA PRO A 353 8.06 -9.01 22.99
C PRO A 353 7.23 -7.77 22.64
N ARG A 354 7.30 -6.74 23.50
CA ARG A 354 6.52 -5.50 23.31
C ARG A 354 7.33 -4.32 22.78
N PHE A 355 8.60 -4.24 23.18
CA PHE A 355 9.40 -3.02 23.03
C PHE A 355 10.66 -3.24 22.20
N SER A 356 11.43 -4.28 22.49
CA SER A 356 12.71 -4.57 21.83
C SER A 356 12.66 -5.90 21.09
N MET A 357 13.35 -5.96 19.96
CA MET A 357 13.51 -7.18 19.18
C MET A 357 14.26 -8.24 20.01
N PRO A 358 13.82 -9.51 20.01
CA PRO A 358 14.53 -10.60 20.70
C PRO A 358 15.93 -10.83 20.17
N GLU A 359 16.87 -11.16 21.07
CA GLU A 359 18.23 -11.57 20.69
C GLU A 359 18.30 -12.96 20.05
N ASN A 360 17.36 -13.84 20.41
CA ASN A 360 17.37 -15.25 20.00
C ASN A 360 16.12 -15.58 19.18
N SER A 361 16.29 -16.48 18.21
CA SER A 361 15.20 -17.00 17.40
C SER A 361 14.22 -17.85 18.22
N MET A 362 12.97 -17.88 17.78
CA MET A 362 11.91 -18.75 18.28
C MET A 362 11.55 -19.78 17.19
N PRO A 363 11.20 -21.03 17.51
CA PRO A 363 10.65 -21.97 16.54
C PRO A 363 9.41 -21.39 15.84
N LYS A 364 9.33 -21.54 14.51
CA LYS A 364 8.25 -20.95 13.69
C LYS A 364 6.85 -21.39 14.14
N GLU A 365 6.70 -22.63 14.60
CA GLU A 365 5.44 -23.17 15.12
C GLU A 365 5.04 -22.50 16.45
N ALA A 366 6.01 -22.16 17.30
CA ALA A 366 5.75 -21.46 18.55
C ALA A 366 5.40 -19.99 18.30
N ALA A 367 6.09 -19.33 17.36
CA ALA A 367 5.78 -17.96 16.94
C ALA A 367 4.36 -17.86 16.37
N TYR A 368 4.00 -18.80 15.47
CA TYR A 368 2.63 -18.92 14.95
C TYR A 368 1.61 -19.04 16.07
N GLN A 369 1.77 -20.04 16.96
CA GLN A 369 0.76 -20.32 17.97
C GLN A 369 0.56 -19.13 18.92
N ASN A 370 1.65 -18.48 19.34
CA ASN A 370 1.58 -17.34 20.25
C ASN A 370 0.87 -16.14 19.61
N ILE A 371 1.15 -15.85 18.33
CA ILE A 371 0.46 -14.76 17.59
C ILE A 371 -0.99 -15.13 17.32
N HIS A 372 -1.25 -16.36 16.88
CA HIS A 372 -2.60 -16.88 16.62
C HIS A 372 -3.50 -16.77 17.85
N ASP A 373 -3.01 -17.20 19.01
CA ASP A 373 -3.75 -17.16 20.27
C ASP A 373 -4.06 -15.72 20.70
N GLU A 374 -3.14 -14.78 20.50
CA GLU A 374 -3.36 -13.36 20.80
C GLU A 374 -4.38 -12.73 19.84
N LEU A 375 -4.35 -13.10 18.55
CA LEU A 375 -5.32 -12.63 17.55
C LEU A 375 -6.74 -13.14 17.79
N GLN A 376 -6.96 -14.15 18.63
CA GLN A 376 -8.31 -14.59 19.05
C GLN A 376 -9.02 -13.58 19.98
N LEU A 377 -8.28 -12.58 20.49
CA LEU A 377 -8.85 -11.49 21.29
C LEU A 377 -9.57 -10.42 20.45
N ASP A 378 -9.36 -10.46 19.13
CA ASP A 378 -10.04 -9.58 18.18
C ASP A 378 -11.49 -10.02 17.92
N ALA A 379 -12.32 -9.09 17.46
CA ALA A 379 -13.68 -9.39 17.03
C ALA A 379 -13.68 -10.32 15.79
N ILE A 380 -14.73 -11.14 15.69
CA ILE A 380 -14.95 -12.02 14.52
C ILE A 380 -15.40 -11.15 13.34
N PRO A 381 -14.64 -11.04 12.23
CA PRO A 381 -14.95 -10.08 11.16
C PRO A 381 -16.34 -10.28 10.53
N LYS A 382 -16.82 -11.52 10.43
CA LYS A 382 -18.17 -11.83 9.91
C LYS A 382 -19.32 -11.25 10.75
N LEU A 383 -19.05 -10.87 12.00
CA LEU A 383 -20.03 -10.27 12.92
C LEU A 383 -19.83 -8.76 13.08
N ASN A 384 -18.79 -8.18 12.46
CA ASN A 384 -18.57 -6.74 12.46
C ASN A 384 -19.53 -6.08 11.45
N LEU A 385 -20.60 -5.48 11.96
CA LEU A 385 -21.61 -4.76 11.17
C LEU A 385 -21.30 -3.26 11.01
N ALA A 386 -20.19 -2.77 11.58
CA ALA A 386 -19.75 -1.39 11.42
C ALA A 386 -18.94 -1.18 10.13
N SER A 387 -18.25 -2.21 9.67
CA SER A 387 -17.38 -2.15 8.48
C SER A 387 -18.15 -2.37 7.18
N PHE A 388 -17.81 -1.58 6.15
CA PHE A 388 -18.26 -1.79 4.77
C PHE A 388 -17.38 -2.77 3.98
N VAL A 389 -16.28 -3.23 4.57
CA VAL A 389 -15.28 -4.07 3.88
C VAL A 389 -15.74 -5.52 3.83
N THR A 390 -15.51 -6.18 2.70
CA THR A 390 -15.84 -7.61 2.54
C THR A 390 -15.03 -8.48 3.50
N THR A 391 -15.71 -9.35 4.26
CA THR A 391 -15.10 -10.23 5.27
C THR A 391 -15.10 -11.72 4.92
N SER A 392 -15.58 -12.07 3.72
CA SER A 392 -15.59 -13.45 3.19
C SER A 392 -15.48 -13.47 1.67
N MET A 393 -14.72 -14.42 1.14
CA MET A 393 -14.63 -14.74 -0.28
C MET A 393 -14.79 -16.26 -0.51
N GLU A 394 -15.00 -16.67 -1.75
CA GLU A 394 -15.01 -18.09 -2.13
C GLU A 394 -13.61 -18.71 -1.96
N GLU A 395 -13.57 -20.01 -1.66
CA GLU A 395 -12.33 -20.74 -1.40
C GLU A 395 -11.40 -20.76 -2.62
N GLU A 396 -11.98 -20.81 -3.82
CA GLU A 396 -11.26 -20.67 -5.08
C GLU A 396 -10.52 -19.33 -5.18
N CYS A 397 -11.13 -18.25 -4.70
CA CYS A 397 -10.48 -16.95 -4.68
C CYS A 397 -9.42 -16.85 -3.56
N ASN A 398 -9.64 -17.49 -2.41
CA ASN A 398 -8.62 -17.61 -1.35
C ASN A 398 -7.34 -18.28 -1.88
N LYS A 399 -7.49 -19.33 -2.71
CA LYS A 399 -6.37 -20.01 -3.36
C LYS A 399 -5.60 -19.06 -4.29
N LEU A 400 -6.30 -18.34 -5.18
CA LEU A 400 -5.64 -17.36 -6.07
C LEU A 400 -4.88 -16.30 -5.29
N ILE A 401 -5.45 -15.80 -4.19
CA ILE A 401 -4.78 -14.83 -3.33
C ILE A 401 -3.48 -15.40 -2.77
N MET A 402 -3.51 -16.62 -2.22
CA MET A 402 -2.33 -17.24 -1.64
C MET A 402 -1.27 -17.65 -2.65
N GLU A 403 -1.67 -18.06 -3.85
CA GLU A 403 -0.77 -18.35 -4.95
C GLU A 403 -0.07 -17.09 -5.49
N SER A 404 -0.65 -15.90 -5.27
CA SER A 404 -0.16 -14.61 -5.78
C SER A 404 0.36 -13.65 -4.70
N ILE A 405 0.41 -14.06 -3.43
CA ILE A 405 0.79 -13.17 -2.31
C ILE A 405 2.20 -12.58 -2.44
N ASN A 406 3.10 -13.26 -3.17
CA ASN A 406 4.48 -12.86 -3.41
C ASN A 406 4.72 -12.19 -4.79
N LYS A 407 3.65 -11.90 -5.55
CA LYS A 407 3.73 -11.16 -6.81
C LYS A 407 3.59 -9.66 -6.51
N ASN A 408 4.68 -8.92 -6.70
CA ASN A 408 4.74 -7.47 -6.52
C ASN A 408 4.20 -6.76 -7.77
N TYR A 409 3.08 -6.05 -7.64
CA TYR A 409 2.33 -5.50 -8.79
C TYR A 409 3.16 -4.55 -9.68
N VAL A 410 4.11 -3.81 -9.12
CA VAL A 410 4.87 -2.81 -9.88
C VAL A 410 5.90 -3.43 -10.83
N ASP A 411 6.22 -4.71 -10.68
CA ASP A 411 7.16 -5.43 -11.54
C ASP A 411 6.42 -5.92 -12.80
N MET A 412 5.92 -4.99 -13.63
CA MET A 412 4.99 -5.33 -14.72
C MET A 412 5.64 -6.13 -15.87
N ASP A 413 6.97 -6.05 -16.02
CA ASP A 413 7.71 -6.85 -17.02
C ASP A 413 7.85 -8.31 -16.57
N GLU A 414 8.07 -8.53 -15.26
CA GLU A 414 8.09 -9.85 -14.64
C GLU A 414 6.68 -10.46 -14.51
N TYR A 415 5.66 -9.63 -14.30
CA TYR A 415 4.28 -10.08 -14.11
C TYR A 415 3.30 -9.48 -15.14
N PRO A 416 3.48 -9.77 -16.46
CA PRO A 416 2.69 -9.18 -17.53
C PRO A 416 1.24 -9.66 -17.53
N ALA A 417 0.95 -10.91 -17.15
CA ALA A 417 -0.42 -11.40 -17.07
C ALA A 417 -1.17 -10.72 -15.92
N THR A 418 -0.51 -10.55 -14.77
CA THR A 418 -1.06 -9.76 -13.65
C THR A 418 -1.38 -8.32 -14.06
N THR A 419 -0.50 -7.69 -14.83
CA THR A 419 -0.71 -6.33 -15.36
C THR A 419 -1.87 -6.27 -16.36
N ASP A 420 -2.01 -7.28 -17.22
CA ASP A 420 -3.14 -7.37 -18.13
C ASP A 420 -4.46 -7.54 -17.37
N LEU A 421 -4.53 -8.39 -16.34
CA LEU A 421 -5.72 -8.53 -15.49
C LEU A 421 -6.13 -7.19 -14.84
N HIS A 422 -5.16 -6.41 -14.36
CA HIS A 422 -5.43 -5.04 -13.89
C HIS A 422 -6.10 -4.18 -14.98
N ASN A 423 -5.54 -4.15 -16.19
CA ASN A 423 -6.07 -3.33 -17.28
C ASN A 423 -7.48 -3.77 -17.68
N ARG A 424 -7.76 -5.08 -17.67
CA ARG A 424 -9.10 -5.62 -17.89
C ARG A 424 -10.09 -5.16 -16.81
N CYS A 425 -9.69 -5.14 -15.54
CA CYS A 425 -10.51 -4.57 -14.46
C CYS A 425 -10.83 -3.09 -14.71
N VAL A 426 -9.82 -2.28 -15.04
CA VAL A 426 -9.99 -0.85 -15.37
C VAL A 426 -11.00 -0.68 -16.52
N ASN A 427 -10.85 -1.48 -17.57
CA ASN A 427 -11.75 -1.49 -18.72
C ASN A 427 -13.19 -1.87 -18.37
N MET A 428 -13.38 -2.93 -17.59
CA MET A 428 -14.71 -3.39 -17.17
C MET A 428 -15.41 -2.37 -16.29
N ILE A 429 -14.70 -1.78 -15.32
CA ILE A 429 -15.24 -0.77 -14.41
C ILE A 429 -15.57 0.53 -15.16
N ALA A 430 -14.71 0.95 -16.10
CA ALA A 430 -14.98 2.12 -16.92
C ALA A 430 -16.26 1.95 -17.76
N ARG A 431 -16.47 0.78 -18.36
CA ARG A 431 -17.71 0.47 -19.10
C ARG A 431 -18.93 0.38 -18.19
N LEU A 432 -18.76 -0.18 -16.98
CA LEU A 432 -19.81 -0.21 -15.96
C LEU A 432 -20.29 1.21 -15.58
N PHE A 433 -19.40 2.20 -15.66
CA PHE A 433 -19.68 3.62 -15.40
C PHE A 433 -19.98 4.44 -16.66
N HIS A 434 -20.25 3.76 -17.79
CA HIS A 434 -20.60 4.38 -19.07
C HIS A 434 -19.52 5.35 -19.60
N ALA A 435 -18.24 5.04 -19.38
CA ALA A 435 -17.16 5.80 -20.01
C ALA A 435 -17.28 5.73 -21.54
N GLU A 436 -17.06 6.86 -22.21
CA GLU A 436 -17.11 6.98 -23.67
C GLU A 436 -15.80 6.42 -24.29
N ILE A 437 -15.67 5.10 -24.32
CA ILE A 437 -14.51 4.38 -24.87
C ILE A 437 -14.94 3.44 -26.00
N GLY A 438 -14.11 3.32 -27.05
CA GLY A 438 -14.35 2.35 -28.13
C GLY A 438 -14.37 0.88 -27.64
N GLU A 439 -14.95 -0.03 -28.42
CA GLU A 439 -15.08 -1.45 -28.05
C GLU A 439 -13.73 -2.08 -27.66
N ASP A 440 -12.66 -1.76 -28.41
CA ASP A 440 -11.29 -2.27 -28.20
C ASP A 440 -10.32 -1.22 -27.62
N GLU A 441 -10.83 -0.10 -27.11
CA GLU A 441 -9.99 0.94 -26.52
C GLU A 441 -9.81 0.73 -25.01
N ASN A 442 -8.59 1.02 -24.54
CA ASN A 442 -8.27 1.00 -23.12
C ASN A 442 -8.79 2.26 -22.43
N ALA A 443 -9.45 2.06 -21.30
CA ALA A 443 -9.87 3.14 -20.42
C ALA A 443 -8.68 3.77 -19.68
N ILE A 444 -8.88 5.00 -19.22
CA ILE A 444 -7.90 5.74 -18.42
C ILE A 444 -8.24 5.54 -16.95
N GLY A 445 -7.41 4.79 -16.22
CA GLY A 445 -7.67 4.49 -14.83
C GLY A 445 -6.52 3.74 -14.17
N ALA A 446 -6.64 3.56 -12.85
CA ALA A 446 -5.64 2.85 -12.05
C ALA A 446 -6.29 2.12 -10.88
N GLY A 447 -5.76 0.94 -10.57
CA GLY A 447 -6.00 0.19 -9.35
C GLY A 447 -5.14 0.73 -8.22
N THR A 448 -5.78 1.07 -7.11
CA THR A 448 -5.18 1.65 -5.90
C THR A 448 -5.34 0.68 -4.73
N VAL A 449 -4.74 0.97 -3.57
CA VAL A 449 -4.99 0.16 -2.35
C VAL A 449 -6.45 0.33 -1.86
N GLY A 450 -7.07 1.46 -2.19
CA GLY A 450 -8.44 1.78 -1.79
C GLY A 450 -8.89 3.14 -2.30
N SER A 451 -10.14 3.48 -1.99
CA SER A 451 -10.71 4.79 -2.37
C SER A 451 -9.91 5.97 -1.82
N SER A 452 -9.25 5.85 -0.67
CA SER A 452 -8.40 6.94 -0.13
C SER A 452 -7.27 7.35 -1.08
N GLU A 453 -6.52 6.39 -1.65
CA GLU A 453 -5.48 6.70 -2.64
C GLU A 453 -6.11 7.19 -3.95
N ALA A 454 -7.21 6.57 -4.40
CA ALA A 454 -7.93 6.95 -5.61
C ALA A 454 -8.43 8.41 -5.57
N ILE A 455 -8.97 8.84 -4.42
CA ILE A 455 -9.44 10.21 -4.17
C ILE A 455 -8.27 11.20 -4.19
N MET A 456 -7.14 10.85 -3.56
CA MET A 456 -5.95 11.71 -3.61
C MET A 456 -5.41 11.88 -5.04
N LEU A 457 -5.41 10.82 -5.84
CA LEU A 457 -5.01 10.87 -7.26
C LEU A 457 -5.98 11.71 -8.09
N ALA A 458 -7.30 11.52 -7.90
CA ALA A 458 -8.31 12.32 -8.58
C ALA A 458 -8.21 13.81 -8.21
N GLY A 459 -8.09 14.12 -6.91
CA GLY A 459 -7.91 15.47 -6.42
C GLY A 459 -6.63 16.13 -6.91
N LEU A 460 -5.52 15.38 -7.00
CA LEU A 460 -4.27 15.84 -7.62
C LEU A 460 -4.46 16.19 -9.09
N ALA A 461 -5.15 15.34 -9.86
CA ALA A 461 -5.46 15.61 -11.26
C ALA A 461 -6.30 16.88 -11.42
N PHE A 462 -7.34 17.08 -10.60
CA PHE A 462 -8.15 18.31 -10.60
C PHE A 462 -7.33 19.54 -10.23
N LYS A 463 -6.58 19.50 -9.12
CA LYS A 463 -5.72 20.60 -8.68
C LYS A 463 -4.75 21.00 -9.79
N LYS A 464 -4.11 20.01 -10.40
CA LYS A 464 -3.11 20.26 -11.44
C LYS A 464 -3.72 20.80 -12.74
N LYS A 465 -4.85 20.24 -13.18
CA LYS A 465 -5.61 20.73 -14.34
C LYS A 465 -6.07 22.18 -14.12
N TRP A 466 -6.60 22.49 -12.93
CA TRP A 466 -6.95 23.85 -12.53
C TRP A 466 -5.74 24.80 -12.54
N GLN A 467 -4.61 24.40 -11.94
CA GLN A 467 -3.38 25.21 -11.95
C GLN A 467 -2.89 25.50 -13.38
N ASN A 468 -2.88 24.50 -14.25
CA ASN A 468 -2.45 24.65 -15.65
C ASN A 468 -3.37 25.63 -16.40
N LYS A 469 -4.69 25.52 -16.23
CA LYS A 469 -5.67 26.47 -16.78
C LYS A 469 -5.42 27.89 -16.28
N ARG A 470 -5.28 28.08 -14.97
CA ARG A 470 -5.05 29.40 -14.35
C ARG A 470 -3.74 30.04 -14.81
N LYS A 471 -2.66 29.26 -14.91
CA LYS A 471 -1.37 29.70 -15.46
C LYS A 471 -1.48 30.13 -16.92
N ALA A 472 -2.16 29.37 -17.76
CA ALA A 472 -2.40 29.72 -19.16
C ALA A 472 -3.22 31.01 -19.32
N GLU A 473 -4.13 31.29 -18.38
CA GLU A 473 -4.91 32.52 -18.31
C GLU A 473 -4.18 33.70 -17.64
N GLY A 474 -2.96 33.51 -17.13
CA GLY A 474 -2.21 34.52 -16.39
C GLY A 474 -2.83 34.89 -15.03
N LYS A 475 -3.65 34.01 -14.45
CA LYS A 475 -4.36 34.23 -13.18
C LYS A 475 -3.63 33.59 -11.99
N PRO A 476 -3.86 34.05 -10.75
CA PRO A 476 -3.35 33.41 -9.54
C PRO A 476 -3.83 31.95 -9.41
N TYR A 477 -2.95 31.08 -8.90
CA TYR A 477 -3.18 29.64 -8.76
C TYR A 477 -2.73 29.08 -7.39
N ASP A 478 -2.63 29.95 -6.38
CA ASP A 478 -2.08 29.66 -5.05
C ASP A 478 -3.14 29.30 -3.99
N LYS A 479 -4.43 29.44 -4.30
CA LYS A 479 -5.54 29.24 -3.33
C LYS A 479 -6.64 28.31 -3.85
N PRO A 480 -6.35 27.06 -4.23
CA PRO A 480 -7.36 26.12 -4.65
C PRO A 480 -8.34 25.80 -3.52
N ASN A 481 -9.62 25.61 -3.85
CA ASN A 481 -10.62 25.03 -2.94
C ASN A 481 -11.35 23.83 -3.59
N LEU A 482 -11.95 23.01 -2.74
CA LEU A 482 -12.77 21.85 -3.09
C LEU A 482 -14.12 21.99 -2.37
N VAL A 483 -15.23 21.74 -3.06
CA VAL A 483 -16.57 21.76 -2.45
C VAL A 483 -17.10 20.33 -2.26
N THR A 484 -17.57 20.02 -1.05
CA THR A 484 -18.18 18.72 -0.68
C THR A 484 -19.34 18.95 0.30
N GLY A 485 -20.11 17.92 0.66
CA GLY A 485 -20.93 17.95 1.87
C GLY A 485 -20.11 17.74 3.13
N SER A 486 -20.61 18.13 4.32
CA SER A 486 -19.94 17.83 5.61
C SER A 486 -20.09 16.37 6.05
N ASN A 487 -20.85 15.57 5.30
CA ASN A 487 -20.93 14.09 5.38
C ASN A 487 -19.78 13.38 4.66
N VAL A 488 -18.71 14.11 4.30
CA VAL A 488 -17.57 13.57 3.55
C VAL A 488 -16.74 12.59 4.39
N GLN A 489 -16.17 11.58 3.73
CA GLN A 489 -15.25 10.65 4.38
C GLN A 489 -13.90 11.34 4.62
N VAL A 490 -13.25 11.03 5.76
CA VAL A 490 -11.99 11.67 6.23
C VAL A 490 -10.84 11.72 5.22
N CYS A 491 -10.84 10.89 4.18
CA CYS A 491 -9.84 10.91 3.11
C CYS A 491 -9.83 12.23 2.33
N TRP A 492 -10.98 12.91 2.19
CA TRP A 492 -11.05 14.24 1.59
C TRP A 492 -10.46 15.32 2.49
N GLU A 493 -10.64 15.24 3.80
CA GLU A 493 -9.92 16.09 4.75
C GLU A 493 -8.41 15.86 4.67
N LYS A 494 -7.98 14.60 4.58
CA LYS A 494 -6.56 14.25 4.39
C LYS A 494 -6.05 14.86 3.08
N PHE A 495 -6.78 14.70 1.97
CA PHE A 495 -6.43 15.32 0.69
C PHE A 495 -6.28 16.85 0.83
N ALA A 496 -7.28 17.53 1.37
CA ALA A 496 -7.27 18.97 1.59
C ALA A 496 -6.06 19.42 2.42
N ARG A 497 -5.78 18.71 3.52
CA ARG A 497 -4.67 19.01 4.44
C ARG A 497 -3.30 18.74 3.82
N TYR A 498 -3.15 17.64 3.08
CA TYR A 498 -1.86 17.16 2.56
C TYR A 498 -1.47 17.92 1.28
N PHE A 499 -2.45 18.25 0.43
CA PHE A 499 -2.25 18.93 -0.84
C PHE A 499 -2.61 20.42 -0.81
N GLU A 500 -2.82 20.99 0.37
CA GLU A 500 -3.02 22.43 0.60
C GLU A 500 -4.18 23.00 -0.23
N VAL A 501 -5.33 22.33 -0.15
CA VAL A 501 -6.60 22.74 -0.75
C VAL A 501 -7.56 23.15 0.37
N GLU A 502 -8.23 24.30 0.22
CA GLU A 502 -9.29 24.70 1.14
C GLU A 502 -10.51 23.78 0.96
N LEU A 503 -10.92 23.08 2.02
CA LEU A 503 -12.14 22.27 2.00
C LEU A 503 -13.34 23.15 2.37
N ARG A 504 -14.31 23.27 1.47
CA ARG A 504 -15.55 24.03 1.66
C ARG A 504 -16.72 23.06 1.75
N GLU A 505 -17.27 22.94 2.95
CA GLU A 505 -18.29 21.95 3.25
C GLU A 505 -19.69 22.57 3.24
N VAL A 506 -20.62 21.90 2.59
CA VAL A 506 -22.05 22.16 2.72
C VAL A 506 -22.54 21.45 3.98
N GLU A 507 -22.92 22.23 4.98
CA GLU A 507 -23.41 21.68 6.24
C GLU A 507 -24.69 20.86 6.04
N VAL A 508 -24.64 19.61 6.51
CA VAL A 508 -25.85 18.78 6.65
C VAL A 508 -26.76 19.35 7.74
N ARG A 509 -28.06 19.04 7.64
CA ARG A 509 -29.06 19.52 8.60
C ARG A 509 -30.04 18.42 8.95
N GLU A 510 -30.76 18.60 10.06
CA GLU A 510 -31.79 17.65 10.47
C GLU A 510 -32.82 17.45 9.33
N GLY A 511 -33.05 16.17 8.97
CA GLY A 511 -33.90 15.78 7.85
C GLY A 511 -33.28 15.93 6.45
N TYR A 512 -32.01 16.32 6.32
CA TYR A 512 -31.27 16.39 5.05
C TYR A 512 -29.77 16.13 5.32
N TYR A 513 -29.37 14.86 5.25
CA TYR A 513 -28.07 14.37 5.75
C TYR A 513 -27.01 14.17 4.66
N VAL A 514 -27.27 14.71 3.48
CA VAL A 514 -26.37 14.67 2.31
C VAL A 514 -26.12 16.09 1.81
N MET A 515 -25.17 16.28 0.89
CA MET A 515 -24.91 17.58 0.28
C MET A 515 -26.15 18.09 -0.48
N ASP A 516 -26.59 19.31 -0.18
CA ASP A 516 -27.60 20.02 -1.00
C ASP A 516 -26.91 20.56 -2.28
N PRO A 517 -27.29 20.09 -3.48
CA PRO A 517 -26.65 20.51 -4.72
C PRO A 517 -26.71 22.02 -4.97
N ALA A 518 -27.79 22.69 -4.56
CA ALA A 518 -27.92 24.15 -4.74
C ALA A 518 -26.92 24.90 -3.85
N LYS A 519 -26.73 24.44 -2.61
CA LYS A 519 -25.76 25.02 -1.68
C LYS A 519 -24.31 24.73 -2.09
N ALA A 520 -24.04 23.54 -2.60
CA ALA A 520 -22.73 23.23 -3.17
C ALA A 520 -22.38 24.21 -4.30
N VAL A 521 -23.33 24.42 -5.22
CA VAL A 521 -23.17 25.34 -6.35
C VAL A 521 -23.00 26.78 -5.87
N GLU A 522 -23.62 27.22 -4.78
CA GLU A 522 -23.40 28.55 -4.18
C GLU A 522 -21.94 28.77 -3.73
N LEU A 523 -21.27 27.74 -3.18
CA LEU A 523 -19.89 27.83 -2.64
C LEU A 523 -18.78 27.82 -3.72
N VAL A 524 -19.12 27.41 -4.95
CA VAL A 524 -18.17 27.35 -6.06
C VAL A 524 -17.68 28.75 -6.46
N ASP A 525 -16.37 28.92 -6.64
CA ASP A 525 -15.75 30.12 -7.20
C ASP A 525 -14.71 29.76 -8.28
N GLU A 526 -13.98 30.75 -8.81
CA GLU A 526 -12.96 30.54 -9.84
C GLU A 526 -11.72 29.75 -9.37
N ASN A 527 -11.60 29.49 -8.07
CA ASN A 527 -10.54 28.71 -7.45
C ASN A 527 -10.99 27.29 -7.08
N THR A 528 -12.27 26.96 -7.31
CA THR A 528 -12.78 25.60 -7.07
C THR A 528 -12.22 24.62 -8.09
N ILE A 529 -11.48 23.62 -7.62
CA ILE A 529 -10.83 22.61 -8.48
C ILE A 529 -11.83 21.55 -8.97
N CYS A 530 -12.81 21.20 -8.13
CA CYS A 530 -13.97 20.38 -8.46
C CYS A 530 -15.02 20.46 -7.34
N VAL A 531 -16.20 19.90 -7.60
CA VAL A 531 -17.17 19.53 -6.55
C VAL A 531 -17.16 18.01 -6.43
N ALA A 532 -16.96 17.45 -5.23
CA ALA A 532 -17.02 16.01 -5.02
C ALA A 532 -18.39 15.62 -4.43
N ALA A 533 -19.14 14.82 -5.18
CA ALA A 533 -20.41 14.26 -4.75
C ALA A 533 -20.22 12.80 -4.28
N ILE A 534 -20.99 12.38 -3.28
CA ILE A 534 -20.84 11.08 -2.62
C ILE A 534 -21.99 10.16 -3.04
N LEU A 535 -21.66 9.08 -3.74
CA LEU A 535 -22.61 8.04 -4.09
C LEU A 535 -22.57 6.93 -3.02
N GLY A 536 -23.29 7.16 -1.93
CA GLY A 536 -23.40 6.25 -0.79
C GLY A 536 -22.65 6.79 0.43
N SER A 537 -23.27 7.74 1.14
CA SER A 537 -22.68 8.33 2.34
C SER A 537 -22.37 7.28 3.40
N THR A 538 -21.20 7.39 4.04
CA THR A 538 -20.78 6.46 5.10
C THR A 538 -21.64 6.53 6.36
N TYR A 539 -22.42 7.61 6.54
CA TYR A 539 -23.21 7.85 7.74
C TYR A 539 -24.62 7.26 7.66
N ASN A 540 -25.26 7.32 6.49
CA ASN A 540 -26.66 6.88 6.31
C ASN A 540 -26.91 6.03 5.05
N GLY A 541 -25.90 5.79 4.20
CA GLY A 541 -26.01 5.02 2.96
C GLY A 541 -26.69 5.73 1.79
N GLU A 542 -27.10 6.98 1.94
CA GLU A 542 -27.85 7.73 0.92
C GLU A 542 -26.97 8.15 -0.26
N PHE A 543 -27.57 8.20 -1.46
CA PHE A 543 -26.94 8.69 -2.68
C PHE A 543 -27.20 10.19 -2.84
N GLU A 544 -26.14 10.98 -3.02
CA GLU A 544 -26.30 12.38 -3.40
C GLU A 544 -26.84 12.53 -4.82
N ASP A 545 -27.62 13.58 -5.07
CA ASP A 545 -28.21 13.86 -6.38
C ASP A 545 -27.17 14.48 -7.34
N VAL A 546 -26.32 13.62 -7.88
CA VAL A 546 -25.24 13.99 -8.82
C VAL A 546 -25.80 14.60 -10.10
N LYS A 547 -26.98 14.16 -10.55
CA LYS A 547 -27.66 14.70 -11.74
C LYS A 547 -28.07 16.15 -11.54
N LEU A 548 -28.74 16.46 -10.43
CA LEU A 548 -29.11 17.83 -10.10
C LEU A 548 -27.88 18.73 -9.93
N LEU A 549 -26.83 18.22 -9.27
CA LEU A 549 -25.55 18.93 -9.14
C LEU A 549 -24.94 19.25 -10.52
N ASN A 550 -24.90 18.27 -11.43
CA ASN A 550 -24.43 18.45 -12.80
C ASN A 550 -25.24 19.54 -13.54
N ASP A 551 -26.57 19.49 -13.46
CA ASP A 551 -27.44 20.42 -14.19
C ASP A 551 -27.29 21.86 -13.68
N LEU A 552 -27.16 22.04 -12.36
CA LEU A 552 -26.93 23.35 -11.75
C LEU A 552 -25.52 23.89 -12.06
N LEU A 553 -24.49 23.04 -12.00
CA LEU A 553 -23.13 23.44 -12.37
C LEU A 553 -23.00 23.76 -13.86
N LEU A 554 -23.71 23.07 -14.75
CA LEU A 554 -23.74 23.41 -16.17
C LEU A 554 -24.30 24.82 -16.39
N GLN A 555 -25.34 25.20 -15.64
CA GLN A 555 -25.88 26.56 -15.68
C GLN A 555 -24.89 27.59 -15.14
N LYS A 556 -24.23 27.29 -14.00
CA LYS A 556 -23.22 28.17 -13.42
C LYS A 556 -22.01 28.34 -14.36
N ASN A 557 -21.50 27.25 -14.93
CA ASN A 557 -20.39 27.27 -15.88
C ASN A 557 -20.70 28.07 -17.14
N LYS A 558 -21.94 28.03 -17.66
CA LYS A 558 -22.38 28.89 -18.77
C LYS A 558 -22.35 30.38 -18.42
N GLN A 559 -22.61 30.74 -17.15
CA GLN A 559 -22.61 32.12 -16.68
C GLN A 559 -21.19 32.63 -16.37
N THR A 560 -20.34 31.78 -15.79
CA THR A 560 -19.04 32.19 -15.23
C THR A 560 -17.86 31.87 -16.13
N GLY A 561 -17.99 30.85 -17.01
CA GLY A 561 -16.89 30.32 -17.82
C GLY A 561 -15.82 29.53 -17.02
N TRP A 562 -16.08 29.21 -15.74
CA TRP A 562 -15.08 28.56 -14.88
C TRP A 562 -14.86 27.08 -15.21
N ASP A 563 -15.85 26.42 -15.81
CA ASP A 563 -15.77 25.00 -16.20
C ASP A 563 -15.46 24.08 -15.01
N THR A 564 -16.13 24.32 -13.88
CA THR A 564 -15.96 23.53 -12.65
C THR A 564 -16.45 22.10 -12.87
N PRO A 565 -15.60 21.08 -12.67
CA PRO A 565 -15.96 19.67 -12.87
C PRO A 565 -16.53 19.01 -11.61
N ILE A 566 -17.07 17.80 -11.78
CA ILE A 566 -17.53 16.91 -10.72
C ILE A 566 -16.59 15.70 -10.62
N HIS A 567 -16.25 15.33 -9.38
CA HIS A 567 -15.79 14.01 -9.01
C HIS A 567 -16.92 13.26 -8.32
N VAL A 568 -17.05 11.95 -8.56
CA VAL A 568 -17.99 11.12 -7.80
C VAL A 568 -17.22 10.14 -6.91
N ASP A 569 -17.33 10.35 -5.60
CA ASP A 569 -16.90 9.37 -4.61
C ASP A 569 -17.93 8.26 -4.51
N ALA A 570 -17.75 7.25 -5.34
CA ALA A 570 -18.60 6.07 -5.40
C ALA A 570 -17.97 4.89 -4.65
N ALA A 571 -17.23 5.15 -3.55
CA ALA A 571 -16.50 4.12 -2.81
C ALA A 571 -17.36 2.87 -2.50
N SER A 572 -18.60 3.06 -2.07
CA SER A 572 -19.60 1.99 -1.88
C SER A 572 -20.55 1.89 -3.08
N GLY A 573 -21.26 2.98 -3.41
CA GLY A 573 -22.34 2.98 -4.40
C GLY A 573 -21.91 2.59 -5.81
N GLY A 574 -20.62 2.67 -6.16
CA GLY A 574 -20.10 2.34 -7.48
C GLY A 574 -20.29 0.87 -7.87
N PHE A 575 -20.32 -0.06 -6.90
CA PHE A 575 -20.66 -1.47 -7.17
C PHE A 575 -22.09 -1.83 -6.73
N ILE A 576 -22.94 -0.85 -6.48
CA ILE A 576 -24.36 -1.05 -6.14
C ILE A 576 -25.25 -0.46 -7.23
N ALA A 577 -25.11 0.84 -7.50
CA ALA A 577 -25.99 1.59 -8.39
C ALA A 577 -26.07 1.02 -9.81
N PRO A 578 -24.96 0.57 -10.46
CA PRO A 578 -25.05 -0.04 -11.79
C PRO A 578 -25.93 -1.28 -11.87
N PHE A 579 -26.11 -2.01 -10.77
CA PHE A 579 -26.84 -3.28 -10.76
C PHE A 579 -28.27 -3.13 -10.23
N LEU A 580 -28.47 -2.34 -9.17
CA LEU A 580 -29.78 -2.17 -8.55
C LEU A 580 -30.58 -0.97 -9.08
N TYR A 581 -29.89 0.05 -9.59
CA TYR A 581 -30.49 1.31 -10.04
C TYR A 581 -29.88 1.76 -11.39
N PRO A 582 -29.88 0.91 -12.43
CA PRO A 582 -29.18 1.19 -13.70
C PRO A 582 -29.69 2.47 -14.40
N GLU A 583 -30.95 2.83 -14.18
CA GLU A 583 -31.58 4.06 -14.67
C GLU A 583 -31.11 5.34 -13.97
N LEU A 584 -30.50 5.25 -12.78
CA LEU A 584 -29.96 6.39 -12.07
C LEU A 584 -28.77 6.97 -12.83
N GLU A 585 -28.88 8.20 -13.30
CA GLU A 585 -27.77 8.92 -13.94
C GLU A 585 -26.88 9.56 -12.87
N TRP A 586 -25.71 8.97 -12.63
CA TRP A 586 -24.74 9.47 -11.64
C TRP A 586 -23.28 9.46 -12.16
N ASP A 587 -23.01 8.71 -13.22
CA ASP A 587 -21.67 8.37 -13.72
C ASP A 587 -21.26 9.23 -14.94
N PHE A 588 -20.42 8.71 -15.84
CA PHE A 588 -19.91 9.45 -17.00
C PHE A 588 -20.99 9.85 -18.01
N ARG A 589 -22.23 9.34 -17.89
CA ARG A 589 -23.40 9.89 -18.60
C ARG A 589 -23.60 11.39 -18.32
N LEU A 590 -23.19 11.87 -17.15
CA LEU A 590 -23.25 13.28 -16.77
C LEU A 590 -22.00 14.03 -17.26
N ALA A 591 -22.17 15.07 -18.08
CA ALA A 591 -21.08 15.74 -18.81
C ALA A 591 -19.97 16.34 -17.91
N LEU A 592 -20.32 16.77 -16.69
CA LEU A 592 -19.36 17.36 -15.75
C LEU A 592 -18.64 16.33 -14.88
N VAL A 593 -19.06 15.06 -14.87
CA VAL A 593 -18.33 13.99 -14.17
C VAL A 593 -17.06 13.66 -14.97
N LYS A 594 -15.90 13.97 -14.38
CA LYS A 594 -14.58 13.82 -15.00
C LYS A 594 -13.75 12.68 -14.43
N SER A 595 -14.05 12.24 -13.21
CA SER A 595 -13.47 11.04 -12.63
C SER A 595 -14.36 10.46 -11.54
N ILE A 596 -14.22 9.16 -11.31
CA ILE A 596 -14.99 8.37 -10.35
C ILE A 596 -14.03 7.44 -9.62
N ASN A 597 -14.10 7.38 -8.28
CA ASN A 597 -13.47 6.31 -7.51
C ASN A 597 -14.47 5.27 -7.04
N VAL A 598 -13.99 4.04 -6.82
CA VAL A 598 -14.77 2.96 -6.20
C VAL A 598 -13.86 2.04 -5.38
N SER A 599 -14.32 1.54 -4.23
CA SER A 599 -13.57 0.54 -3.44
C SER A 599 -13.99 -0.86 -3.86
N GLY A 600 -13.10 -1.59 -4.54
CA GLY A 600 -13.28 -3.01 -4.81
C GLY A 600 -13.46 -3.82 -3.52
N HIS A 601 -12.77 -3.42 -2.47
CA HIS A 601 -12.86 -4.11 -1.18
C HIS A 601 -14.14 -3.83 -0.35
N LYS A 602 -15.05 -2.98 -0.85
CA LYS A 602 -16.38 -2.78 -0.25
C LYS A 602 -17.39 -3.69 -0.96
N TYR A 603 -18.29 -3.12 -1.75
CA TYR A 603 -19.30 -3.85 -2.53
C TYR A 603 -18.75 -4.39 -3.85
N GLY A 604 -17.45 -4.21 -4.16
CA GLY A 604 -16.76 -4.95 -5.23
C GLY A 604 -16.36 -6.37 -4.84
N LEU A 605 -16.66 -6.77 -3.59
CA LEU A 605 -16.61 -8.14 -3.08
C LEU A 605 -15.21 -8.75 -2.94
N VAL A 606 -14.19 -7.92 -2.67
CA VAL A 606 -12.81 -8.38 -2.45
C VAL A 606 -12.36 -8.07 -1.02
N TYR A 607 -11.45 -8.84 -0.43
CA TYR A 607 -10.81 -8.47 0.83
C TYR A 607 -10.12 -7.09 0.76
N ALA A 608 -9.83 -6.51 1.93
CA ALA A 608 -9.14 -5.23 2.05
C ALA A 608 -7.85 -5.17 1.20
N GLY A 609 -7.64 -4.04 0.52
CA GLY A 609 -6.43 -3.79 -0.28
C GLY A 609 -6.62 -3.47 -1.76
N ILE A 610 -7.86 -3.31 -2.26
CA ILE A 610 -8.11 -2.83 -3.63
C ILE A 610 -9.15 -1.72 -3.74
N GLY A 611 -8.82 -0.68 -4.51
CA GLY A 611 -9.71 0.37 -4.99
C GLY A 611 -9.41 0.72 -6.44
N TRP A 612 -10.22 1.57 -7.04
CA TRP A 612 -10.13 1.95 -8.45
C TRP A 612 -10.43 3.44 -8.62
N VAL A 613 -9.74 4.08 -9.56
CA VAL A 613 -10.08 5.40 -10.07
C VAL A 613 -10.12 5.36 -11.59
N ILE A 614 -11.17 5.92 -12.17
CA ILE A 614 -11.36 6.04 -13.61
C ILE A 614 -11.48 7.52 -13.96
N TRP A 615 -10.81 7.95 -15.02
CA TRP A 615 -10.96 9.27 -15.63
C TRP A 615 -11.78 9.16 -16.91
N ARG A 616 -12.63 10.17 -17.17
CA ARG A 616 -13.52 10.20 -18.33
C ARG A 616 -12.71 10.19 -19.63
N THR A 617 -11.67 11.02 -19.70
CA THR A 617 -10.82 11.19 -20.89
C THR A 617 -9.36 11.35 -20.51
N LYS A 618 -8.44 11.19 -21.48
CA LYS A 618 -7.01 11.45 -21.26
C LYS A 618 -6.74 12.89 -20.77
N ASP A 619 -7.52 13.87 -21.24
CA ASP A 619 -7.37 15.27 -20.84
C ASP A 619 -7.76 15.55 -19.39
N ASP A 620 -8.45 14.62 -18.72
CA ASP A 620 -8.78 14.70 -17.29
C ASP A 620 -7.64 14.22 -16.38
N LEU A 621 -6.60 13.61 -16.97
CA LEU A 621 -5.37 13.23 -16.29
C LEU A 621 -4.17 14.01 -16.89
N PRO A 622 -3.71 15.08 -16.23
CA PRO A 622 -2.53 15.82 -16.68
C PRO A 622 -1.30 14.92 -16.84
N GLU A 623 -0.70 14.93 -18.04
CA GLU A 623 0.46 14.09 -18.40
C GLU A 623 1.66 14.34 -17.47
N ASP A 624 1.81 15.56 -16.94
CA ASP A 624 2.88 15.89 -16.02
C ASP A 624 2.67 15.33 -14.59
N LEU A 625 1.59 14.59 -14.32
CA LEU A 625 1.46 13.75 -13.13
C LEU A 625 1.87 12.29 -13.38
N VAL A 626 1.97 11.87 -14.64
CA VAL A 626 2.33 10.50 -15.01
C VAL A 626 3.85 10.32 -14.93
N PHE A 627 4.28 9.20 -14.36
CA PHE A 627 5.68 8.79 -14.28
C PHE A 627 5.94 7.61 -15.20
N HIS A 628 7.08 7.63 -15.89
CA HIS A 628 7.54 6.59 -16.79
C HIS A 628 8.72 5.87 -16.14
N ILE A 629 8.50 4.63 -15.71
CA ILE A 629 9.51 3.80 -15.03
C ILE A 629 10.05 2.79 -16.03
N ASN A 630 11.38 2.65 -16.11
CA ASN A 630 12.05 1.75 -17.06
C ASN A 630 13.13 0.85 -16.43
N TYR A 631 13.47 1.03 -15.14
CA TYR A 631 14.55 0.25 -14.51
C TYR A 631 14.13 -1.18 -14.13
N LEU A 632 12.85 -1.53 -14.25
CA LEU A 632 12.31 -2.88 -14.09
C LEU A 632 12.08 -3.58 -15.44
N GLY A 633 12.72 -3.15 -16.52
CA GLY A 633 12.62 -3.77 -17.84
C GLY A 633 12.14 -2.82 -18.93
N ALA A 634 10.83 -2.67 -19.08
CA ALA A 634 10.19 -1.83 -20.11
C ALA A 634 9.61 -0.52 -19.54
N ASP A 635 9.30 0.45 -20.42
CA ASP A 635 8.65 1.72 -20.04
C ASP A 635 7.21 1.47 -19.56
N GLN A 636 6.90 1.95 -18.35
CA GLN A 636 5.61 1.75 -17.68
C GLN A 636 5.04 3.09 -17.19
N PRO A 637 3.91 3.55 -17.75
CA PRO A 637 3.23 4.74 -17.26
C PRO A 637 2.52 4.42 -15.93
N THR A 638 2.89 5.12 -14.87
CA THR A 638 2.28 4.96 -13.54
C THR A 638 1.78 6.29 -13.00
N PHE A 639 0.56 6.27 -12.47
CA PHE A 639 0.00 7.36 -11.67
C PHE A 639 -0.62 6.77 -10.40
N THR A 640 0.23 6.54 -9.41
CA THR A 640 -0.09 5.98 -8.10
C THR A 640 0.76 6.68 -7.02
N LEU A 641 0.26 6.68 -5.78
CA LEU A 641 1.06 7.11 -4.62
C LEU A 641 1.98 5.98 -4.16
N ASN A 642 1.48 4.74 -4.20
CA ASN A 642 2.24 3.55 -3.88
C ASN A 642 3.14 3.08 -5.04
N PHE A 643 4.23 2.39 -4.71
CA PHE A 643 5.09 1.68 -5.66
C PHE A 643 4.93 0.16 -5.47
N SER A 644 5.80 -0.48 -4.68
CA SER A 644 5.65 -1.91 -4.36
C SER A 644 4.36 -2.15 -3.56
N LYS A 645 3.57 -3.12 -4.00
CA LYS A 645 2.36 -3.61 -3.32
C LYS A 645 1.99 -5.01 -3.81
N GLY A 646 1.23 -5.75 -3.01
CA GLY A 646 0.67 -7.03 -3.43
C GLY A 646 -0.27 -6.90 -4.63
N SER A 647 -0.32 -7.93 -5.47
CA SER A 647 -1.21 -8.00 -6.65
C SER A 647 -2.40 -8.96 -6.45
N SER A 648 -2.46 -9.67 -5.33
CA SER A 648 -3.49 -10.69 -5.07
C SER A 648 -4.90 -10.12 -5.08
N GLN A 649 -5.13 -8.92 -4.54
CA GLN A 649 -6.46 -8.28 -4.58
C GLN A 649 -6.88 -7.83 -5.99
N ILE A 650 -5.95 -7.55 -6.90
CA ILE A 650 -6.27 -7.24 -8.31
C ILE A 650 -6.78 -8.51 -9.00
N ILE A 651 -6.05 -9.63 -8.81
CA ILE A 651 -6.41 -10.94 -9.34
C ILE A 651 -7.77 -11.37 -8.77
N ALA A 652 -7.98 -11.18 -7.47
CA ALA A 652 -9.25 -11.45 -6.81
C ALA A 652 -10.40 -10.57 -7.32
N GLN A 653 -10.16 -9.29 -7.61
CA GLN A 653 -11.18 -8.44 -8.23
C GLN A 653 -11.58 -8.98 -9.60
N TYR A 654 -10.59 -9.34 -10.42
CA TYR A 654 -10.85 -9.89 -11.74
C TYR A 654 -11.65 -11.19 -11.65
N TYR A 655 -11.29 -12.09 -10.72
CA TYR A 655 -12.08 -13.29 -10.40
C TYR A 655 -13.55 -12.93 -10.14
N GLN A 656 -13.83 -11.98 -9.24
CA GLN A 656 -15.21 -11.60 -8.92
C GLN A 656 -15.97 -11.07 -10.13
N LEU A 657 -15.33 -10.22 -10.95
CA LEU A 657 -15.95 -9.64 -12.15
C LEU A 657 -16.34 -10.71 -13.18
N ILE A 658 -15.47 -11.70 -13.43
CA ILE A 658 -15.74 -12.73 -14.44
C ILE A 658 -16.58 -13.90 -13.91
N ARG A 659 -16.46 -14.22 -12.62
CA ARG A 659 -17.17 -15.33 -11.98
C ARG A 659 -18.62 -14.99 -11.71
N LEU A 660 -18.89 -13.76 -11.27
CA LEU A 660 -20.25 -13.33 -10.94
C LEU A 660 -20.97 -12.83 -12.20
N GLY A 661 -20.31 -11.99 -13.01
CA GLY A 661 -20.97 -11.34 -14.14
C GLY A 661 -22.11 -10.41 -13.71
N GLN A 662 -22.74 -9.73 -14.66
CA GLN A 662 -23.78 -8.74 -14.37
C GLN A 662 -25.03 -9.38 -13.75
N GLU A 663 -25.46 -10.54 -14.26
CA GLU A 663 -26.64 -11.26 -13.79
C GLU A 663 -26.57 -11.58 -12.28
N HIS A 664 -25.44 -12.12 -11.82
CA HIS A 664 -25.32 -12.46 -10.40
C HIS A 664 -25.25 -11.21 -9.53
N MET A 665 -24.54 -10.17 -9.97
CA MET A 665 -24.46 -8.90 -9.22
C MET A 665 -25.83 -8.23 -9.08
N MET A 666 -26.74 -8.40 -10.04
CA MET A 666 -28.13 -7.94 -9.95
C MET A 666 -29.00 -8.79 -9.00
N ASN A 667 -28.69 -10.08 -8.88
CA ASN A 667 -29.46 -11.06 -8.12
C ASN A 667 -28.88 -11.35 -6.73
N MET A 668 -27.79 -10.70 -6.32
CA MET A 668 -27.28 -10.83 -4.97
C MET A 668 -28.31 -10.26 -4.00
N ASP A 669 -28.90 -11.12 -3.17
CA ASP A 669 -29.63 -10.72 -1.98
C ASP A 669 -28.63 -9.98 -1.06
N ILE A 670 -28.57 -8.65 -1.19
CA ILE A 670 -27.86 -7.79 -0.23
C ILE A 670 -28.68 -7.82 1.06
N TYR A 671 -28.35 -8.77 1.94
CA TYR A 671 -28.95 -8.90 3.26
C TYR A 671 -28.48 -7.79 4.21
#